data_AF-A0A366H7V6-F1
#
_entry.id   AF-A0A366H7V6-F1
#
_cell.length_a   1.000
_cell.length_b   1.000
_cell.length_c   1.000
_cell.angle_alpha   90.00
_cell.angle_beta   90.00
_cell.angle_gamma   90.00
#
_symmetry.space_group_name_H-M   'P 1'
#
loop_
_entity.id
_entity.type
_entity.pdbx_description
1 polymer ?
#
loop_
_entity_poly.entity_id
_entity_poly.type
_entity_poly.pdbx_seq_one_letter_code
_entity_poly.pdbx_strand_id
1 'polypeptide(L)'
;MNNTLPTLLAASAAAFFLTSCSDSDVASSLDPSGPPNILFVIMDDVGIDQMKVFGYGGKTPPSMPNINAVANAGVRFRNTWTMPECSPSRAAFFVGRYPIRTNIYQALGPSDLANSHLTPYDVTTPKLLKQAGYESGLFGKYHLGGPENNEAGIEGPNVLGWDYFYGWVGGLPGSVDTSAGGIAVDGTYSCGFVPSKQAGGADTGACYQAEGACKVIERTEPTQDAAGLQCLASGGIFVPEMTCGQRPTTLNFTRLNGYYVSPLVIFDGKKTEEVPLSDPRARIYRTQIETDSAIDWIKSRSANKPWMATVSYTSAHTPWQQPPGALLAHDGPASDDWSCSAPEAARLIQNKMTEAMDTEFGRLMVETGLATRDSNGSLVYNPKASNTIIAIIGDNGSLGTAVKLPFVAGQAKGTAYQTGVWDPLIIAGPQVVQPGREVEHMVNAVDLFQLFGEIAGLDVHEKVPRTLDSVGILPYLTNPEQTSLRMVNFTIGGSNIQAHGARNGPCVISTSCTQSAPSKSVCEDNHGTWWGDGGAGYKMCAEVNQELHRQGKDLLNILPDPTMAVRNDRYKLVRNITYNFNPATNGFQTDTVEELYEINQAAPEPLLDTSERNLLAKNPTAETLAVRDSLRTTLDKILASEPDCPGDGNKDGVVNAQDLNNWRKIAHDWGLSSVYDFVVGDGRDGFTNHIDEAIIQNNLNKACERSYAVY
;
A
#
# COMPACT_ATOMS: atom_id res chain seq x y z
N MET A 1 90.15 -16.45 -5.43
CA MET A 1 89.30 -16.29 -4.23
C MET A 1 87.91 -16.77 -4.62
N ASN A 2 87.33 -17.63 -3.79
CA ASN A 2 86.72 -18.91 -4.21
C ASN A 2 85.32 -19.07 -3.56
N ASN A 3 84.30 -19.79 -4.04
CA ASN A 3 84.00 -20.64 -5.22
C ASN A 3 82.43 -20.79 -5.26
N THR A 4 81.67 -21.25 -6.26
CA THR A 4 81.77 -21.67 -7.70
C THR A 4 80.34 -21.54 -8.28
N LEU A 5 80.08 -21.34 -9.59
CA LEU A 5 80.08 -22.30 -10.71
C LEU A 5 79.33 -23.64 -10.48
N PRO A 6 78.64 -24.25 -11.50
CA PRO A 6 78.52 -23.83 -12.90
C PRO A 6 77.11 -23.92 -13.56
N THR A 7 77.08 -23.42 -14.80
CA THR A 7 76.11 -23.50 -15.93
C THR A 7 75.26 -24.77 -16.13
N LEU A 8 74.10 -24.63 -16.79
CA LEU A 8 73.89 -25.09 -18.19
C LEU A 8 72.62 -24.52 -18.87
N LEU A 9 72.58 -24.58 -20.21
CA LEU A 9 71.44 -24.21 -21.07
C LEU A 9 70.66 -25.46 -21.50
N ALA A 10 69.35 -25.32 -21.71
CA ALA A 10 68.60 -25.96 -22.80
C ALA A 10 67.26 -25.23 -23.00
N ALA A 11 66.59 -25.43 -24.13
CA ALA A 11 65.31 -24.79 -24.45
C ALA A 11 64.25 -25.79 -24.97
N SER A 12 62.99 -25.36 -24.94
CA SER A 12 61.87 -25.85 -25.76
C SER A 12 61.35 -27.27 -25.52
N ALA A 13 60.24 -27.35 -24.79
CA ALA A 13 59.16 -28.31 -25.04
C ALA A 13 57.81 -27.61 -24.74
N ALA A 14 56.76 -27.93 -25.51
CA ALA A 14 55.44 -27.33 -25.35
C ALA A 14 54.46 -28.29 -24.66
N ALA A 15 53.52 -27.74 -23.90
CA ALA A 15 52.35 -28.46 -23.39
C ALA A 15 51.12 -27.55 -23.47
N PHE A 16 50.02 -28.06 -24.04
CA PHE A 16 48.72 -27.40 -23.97
C PHE A 16 48.18 -27.49 -22.53
N PHE A 17 47.60 -26.40 -22.03
CA PHE A 17 46.68 -26.44 -20.91
C PHE A 17 45.29 -25.99 -21.36
N LEU A 18 44.31 -26.84 -21.11
CA LEU A 18 42.89 -26.53 -21.27
C LEU A 18 42.46 -25.65 -20.09
N THR A 19 42.23 -24.37 -20.33
CA THR A 19 41.55 -23.51 -19.35
C THR A 19 40.06 -23.80 -19.38
N SER A 20 39.52 -24.37 -18.30
CA SER A 20 38.06 -24.51 -18.13
C SER A 20 37.40 -23.14 -18.16
N CYS A 21 36.28 -23.01 -18.87
CA CYS A 21 35.36 -21.91 -18.60
C CYS A 21 34.76 -22.10 -17.20
N SER A 22 34.62 -21.01 -16.47
CA SER A 22 33.80 -20.92 -15.26
C SER A 22 32.85 -19.74 -15.47
N ASP A 23 31.59 -20.03 -15.78
CA ASP A 23 30.57 -19.01 -16.03
C ASP A 23 30.15 -18.36 -14.69
N SER A 24 30.88 -17.32 -14.29
CA SER A 24 30.65 -16.60 -13.03
C SER A 24 31.15 -15.14 -13.04
N ASP A 25 30.97 -14.42 -14.16
CA ASP A 25 31.38 -13.02 -14.32
C ASP A 25 30.26 -12.16 -14.98
N VAL A 26 29.10 -12.07 -14.31
CA VAL A 26 28.02 -11.11 -14.66
C VAL A 26 27.80 -10.12 -13.51
N ALA A 27 28.91 -9.59 -12.98
CA ALA A 27 28.92 -8.73 -11.78
C ALA A 27 30.00 -7.63 -11.81
N SER A 28 30.35 -7.07 -12.99
CA SER A 28 31.40 -6.05 -13.10
C SER A 28 31.22 -5.04 -14.25
N SER A 29 30.13 -4.25 -14.21
CA SER A 29 30.03 -3.00 -14.99
C SER A 29 29.03 -1.99 -14.39
N LEU A 30 29.21 -1.64 -13.12
CA LEU A 30 28.55 -0.45 -12.55
C LEU A 30 29.24 0.82 -13.08
N ASP A 31 28.44 1.84 -13.37
CA ASP A 31 28.92 3.15 -13.85
C ASP A 31 29.76 3.85 -12.74
N PRO A 32 30.77 4.69 -13.05
CA PRO A 32 31.62 5.32 -12.02
C PRO A 32 30.92 6.30 -11.06
N SER A 33 29.61 6.48 -11.17
CA SER A 33 28.77 7.31 -10.29
C SER A 33 28.31 6.61 -9.01
N GLY A 34 28.57 5.31 -8.84
CA GLY A 34 28.07 4.53 -7.70
C GLY A 34 26.61 4.07 -7.88
N PRO A 35 26.02 3.43 -6.85
CA PRO A 35 24.64 2.94 -6.91
C PRO A 35 23.65 4.09 -7.16
N PRO A 36 22.58 3.88 -7.94
CA PRO A 36 21.60 4.92 -8.23
C PRO A 36 20.73 5.23 -7.00
N ASN A 37 20.09 6.39 -7.01
CA ASN A 37 19.05 6.69 -6.03
C ASN A 37 17.78 5.87 -6.33
N ILE A 38 16.88 5.77 -5.34
CA ILE A 38 15.61 5.06 -5.47
C ILE A 38 14.46 6.02 -5.13
N LEU A 39 13.62 6.33 -6.11
CA LEU A 39 12.32 6.96 -5.89
C LEU A 39 11.26 5.87 -5.99
N PHE A 40 10.67 5.51 -4.86
CA PHE A 40 9.57 4.54 -4.78
C PHE A 40 8.25 5.29 -4.56
N VAL A 41 7.35 5.19 -5.53
CA VAL A 41 6.04 5.83 -5.53
C VAL A 41 4.98 4.77 -5.32
N ILE A 42 4.14 4.97 -4.31
CA ILE A 42 2.98 4.11 -4.04
C ILE A 42 1.73 4.93 -4.30
N MET A 43 0.79 4.36 -5.04
CA MET A 43 -0.56 4.87 -5.27
C MET A 43 -1.54 4.06 -4.43
N ASP A 44 -2.53 4.71 -3.83
CA ASP A 44 -3.46 4.11 -2.86
C ASP A 44 -4.83 3.90 -3.53
N ASP A 45 -5.34 2.66 -3.57
CA ASP A 45 -6.57 2.27 -4.28
C ASP A 45 -6.57 2.59 -5.80
N VAL A 46 -5.41 2.46 -6.46
CA VAL A 46 -5.25 2.67 -7.92
C VAL A 46 -4.87 1.37 -8.62
N GLY A 47 -5.90 0.55 -8.88
CA GLY A 47 -5.77 -0.73 -9.58
C GLY A 47 -5.40 -0.62 -11.06
N ILE A 48 -5.03 -1.75 -11.68
CA ILE A 48 -4.66 -1.82 -13.11
C ILE A 48 -5.79 -1.31 -14.03
N ASP A 49 -7.04 -1.41 -13.58
CA ASP A 49 -8.25 -0.99 -14.31
C ASP A 49 -8.32 0.54 -14.53
N GLN A 50 -7.56 1.32 -13.76
CA GLN A 50 -7.40 2.77 -13.91
C GLN A 50 -6.44 3.15 -15.05
N MET A 51 -5.53 2.25 -15.43
CA MET A 51 -4.26 2.60 -16.03
C MET A 51 -4.25 2.52 -17.56
N LYS A 52 -4.54 3.66 -18.20
CA LYS A 52 -4.56 3.80 -19.68
C LYS A 52 -3.27 3.33 -20.36
N VAL A 53 -2.11 3.53 -19.73
CA VAL A 53 -0.79 3.13 -20.29
C VAL A 53 -0.53 1.63 -20.28
N PHE A 54 -1.39 0.83 -19.64
CA PHE A 54 -1.40 -0.64 -19.73
C PHE A 54 -2.47 -1.17 -20.70
N GLY A 55 -3.24 -0.26 -21.34
CA GLY A 55 -4.34 -0.58 -22.25
C GLY A 55 -5.73 -0.63 -21.60
N TYR A 56 -5.85 -0.25 -20.33
CA TYR A 56 -7.11 -0.26 -19.56
C TYR A 56 -7.63 1.17 -19.34
N GLY A 57 -8.32 1.44 -18.21
CA GLY A 57 -8.91 2.76 -17.92
C GLY A 57 -10.39 2.91 -18.26
N GLY A 58 -11.02 1.86 -18.82
CA GLY A 58 -12.44 1.87 -19.21
C GLY A 58 -12.79 2.99 -20.20
N LYS A 59 -14.01 3.55 -20.07
CA LYS A 59 -14.49 4.63 -20.96
C LYS A 59 -13.84 5.99 -20.67
N THR A 60 -13.50 6.27 -19.41
CA THR A 60 -12.99 7.56 -18.94
C THR A 60 -11.86 7.36 -17.93
N PRO A 61 -10.63 7.07 -18.39
CA PRO A 61 -9.44 7.06 -17.53
C PRO A 61 -9.11 8.46 -16.98
N PRO A 62 -8.40 8.56 -15.85
CA PRO A 62 -7.74 9.79 -15.45
C PRO A 62 -6.62 10.13 -16.45
N SER A 63 -6.35 11.43 -16.63
CA SER A 63 -5.19 11.90 -17.37
C SER A 63 -3.91 11.79 -16.52
N MET A 64 -2.99 10.89 -16.89
CA MET A 64 -1.73 10.67 -16.16
C MET A 64 -0.47 10.90 -17.02
N PRO A 65 -0.30 12.07 -17.67
CA PRO A 65 0.81 12.32 -18.60
C PRO A 65 2.21 12.17 -17.98
N ASN A 66 2.39 12.42 -16.67
CA ASN A 66 3.70 12.39 -16.03
C ASN A 66 4.15 10.95 -15.72
N ILE A 67 3.26 10.12 -15.15
CA ILE A 67 3.47 8.68 -14.96
C ILE A 67 3.63 7.98 -16.32
N ASN A 68 2.85 8.38 -17.34
CA ASN A 68 2.99 7.86 -18.70
C ASN A 68 4.39 8.13 -19.29
N ALA A 69 4.99 9.29 -19.04
CA ALA A 69 6.34 9.61 -19.50
C ALA A 69 7.40 8.71 -18.85
N VAL A 70 7.27 8.42 -17.55
CA VAL A 70 8.14 7.47 -16.85
C VAL A 70 7.93 6.03 -17.34
N ALA A 71 6.69 5.63 -17.62
CA ALA A 71 6.38 4.33 -18.20
C ALA A 71 7.02 4.13 -19.59
N ASN A 72 7.00 5.16 -20.44
CA ASN A 72 7.64 5.15 -21.75
C ASN A 72 9.18 5.16 -21.66
N ALA A 73 9.75 5.69 -20.58
CA ALA A 73 11.19 5.69 -20.29
C ALA A 73 11.66 4.45 -19.50
N GLY A 74 10.75 3.52 -19.19
CA GLY A 74 11.01 2.35 -18.33
C GLY A 74 10.44 1.04 -18.90
N VAL A 75 10.03 0.15 -18.00
CA VAL A 75 9.38 -1.13 -18.29
C VAL A 75 8.03 -1.17 -17.59
N ARG A 76 6.99 -1.61 -18.30
CA ARG A 76 5.64 -1.82 -17.79
C ARG A 76 5.42 -3.30 -17.45
N PHE A 77 5.35 -3.64 -16.17
CA PHE A 77 5.12 -5.00 -15.69
C PHE A 77 3.61 -5.27 -15.65
N ARG A 78 3.12 -6.01 -16.64
CA ARG A 78 1.69 -6.18 -16.90
C ARG A 78 1.05 -7.28 -16.06
N ASN A 79 1.86 -8.09 -15.38
CA ASN A 79 1.45 -9.28 -14.65
C ASN A 79 1.93 -9.24 -13.19
N THR A 80 1.80 -8.06 -12.55
CA THR A 80 2.13 -7.83 -11.14
C THR A 80 0.94 -8.11 -10.24
N TRP A 81 1.22 -8.74 -9.09
CA TRP A 81 0.21 -9.16 -8.12
C TRP A 81 0.51 -8.61 -6.72
N THR A 82 -0.53 -8.25 -5.99
CA THR A 82 -0.49 -7.64 -4.66
C THR A 82 -1.25 -8.49 -3.65
N MET A 83 -1.35 -8.01 -2.41
CA MET A 83 -2.33 -8.50 -1.43
C MET A 83 -3.62 -7.67 -1.55
N PRO A 84 -4.80 -8.17 -1.10
CA PRO A 84 -6.08 -7.52 -1.40
C PRO A 84 -6.30 -6.13 -0.78
N GLU A 85 -5.41 -5.67 0.12
CA GLU A 85 -5.55 -4.44 0.89
C GLU A 85 -4.21 -3.76 1.19
N CYS A 86 -4.27 -2.48 1.57
CA CYS A 86 -3.13 -1.59 1.75
C CYS A 86 -2.01 -2.17 2.65
N SER A 87 -2.31 -2.45 3.93
CA SER A 87 -1.32 -2.94 4.90
C SER A 87 -0.62 -4.25 4.52
N PRO A 88 -1.31 -5.34 4.10
CA PRO A 88 -0.62 -6.57 3.71
C PRO A 88 0.30 -6.39 2.51
N SER A 89 -0.06 -5.55 1.53
CA SER A 89 0.82 -5.22 0.39
C SER A 89 2.00 -4.34 0.80
N ARG A 90 1.76 -3.33 1.65
CA ARG A 90 2.80 -2.44 2.18
C ARG A 90 3.84 -3.21 3.00
N ALA A 91 3.40 -4.20 3.77
CA ALA A 91 4.30 -5.15 4.41
C ALA A 91 5.10 -5.95 3.37
N ALA A 92 4.41 -6.57 2.41
CA ALA A 92 5.02 -7.41 1.38
C ALA A 92 6.19 -6.70 0.65
N PHE A 93 6.00 -5.48 0.14
CA PHE A 93 7.06 -4.77 -0.59
C PHE A 93 8.19 -4.18 0.29
N PHE A 94 8.01 -4.11 1.61
CA PHE A 94 9.07 -3.65 2.53
C PHE A 94 9.84 -4.76 3.26
N VAL A 95 9.36 -6.01 3.30
CA VAL A 95 10.09 -7.13 3.94
C VAL A 95 10.25 -8.38 3.07
N GLY A 96 9.71 -8.39 1.83
CA GLY A 96 9.85 -9.52 0.91
C GLY A 96 9.16 -10.81 1.36
N ARG A 97 8.13 -10.69 2.21
CA ARG A 97 7.43 -11.79 2.89
C ARG A 97 5.93 -11.68 2.68
N TYR A 98 5.25 -12.79 2.43
CA TYR A 98 3.79 -12.84 2.35
C TYR A 98 3.12 -12.63 3.73
N PRO A 99 1.84 -12.21 3.77
CA PRO A 99 1.02 -12.09 4.98
C PRO A 99 1.12 -13.24 5.99
N ILE A 100 1.24 -14.49 5.51
CA ILE A 100 1.38 -15.69 6.35
C ILE A 100 2.61 -15.68 7.28
N ARG A 101 3.56 -14.76 7.07
CA ARG A 101 4.79 -14.60 7.88
C ARG A 101 4.79 -13.34 8.75
N THR A 102 3.96 -12.37 8.40
CA THR A 102 3.84 -11.06 9.05
C THR A 102 2.57 -10.93 9.90
N ASN A 103 1.58 -11.80 9.68
CA ASN A 103 0.21 -11.77 10.20
C ASN A 103 -0.59 -10.49 9.89
N ILE A 104 -0.19 -9.77 8.83
CA ILE A 104 -0.91 -8.60 8.34
C ILE A 104 -1.74 -9.09 7.16
N TYR A 105 -3.07 -9.13 7.29
CA TYR A 105 -4.01 -9.76 6.34
C TYR A 105 -5.09 -8.79 5.82
N GLN A 106 -5.37 -7.69 6.53
CA GLN A 106 -6.27 -6.59 6.13
C GLN A 106 -5.65 -5.23 6.47
N ALA A 107 -6.27 -4.14 6.02
CA ALA A 107 -5.96 -2.77 6.42
C ALA A 107 -5.94 -2.62 7.95
N LEU A 108 -4.83 -2.14 8.51
CA LEU A 108 -4.67 -2.02 9.95
C LEU A 108 -5.60 -0.98 10.58
N GLY A 109 -6.25 -1.39 11.68
CA GLY A 109 -7.15 -0.59 12.50
C GLY A 109 -6.70 -0.47 13.97
N PRO A 110 -7.35 0.41 14.76
CA PRO A 110 -6.96 0.71 16.15
C PRO A 110 -7.21 -0.45 17.15
N SER A 111 -7.82 -1.55 16.69
CA SER A 111 -8.07 -2.77 17.49
C SER A 111 -7.15 -3.94 17.12
N ASP A 112 -6.30 -3.77 16.09
CA ASP A 112 -5.32 -4.78 15.70
C ASP A 112 -4.12 -4.76 16.65
N LEU A 113 -3.63 -5.95 17.02
CA LEU A 113 -2.54 -6.14 17.97
C LEU A 113 -1.16 -6.01 17.31
N ALA A 114 -0.12 -5.80 18.12
CA ALA A 114 1.27 -5.72 17.69
C ALA A 114 1.72 -6.90 16.81
N ASN A 115 1.16 -8.10 17.01
CA ASN A 115 1.49 -9.28 16.22
C ASN A 115 1.07 -9.19 14.75
N SER A 116 0.14 -8.29 14.42
CA SER A 116 -0.27 -7.89 13.05
C SER A 116 0.33 -6.54 12.62
N HIS A 117 1.30 -5.98 13.36
CA HIS A 117 2.12 -4.86 12.88
C HIS A 117 3.47 -5.41 12.39
N LEU A 118 4.18 -4.68 11.52
CA LEU A 118 5.55 -5.09 11.17
C LEU A 118 6.44 -5.07 12.42
N THR A 119 7.15 -6.16 12.65
CA THR A 119 7.95 -6.33 13.87
C THR A 119 9.24 -5.49 13.81
N PRO A 120 9.69 -4.88 14.93
CA PRO A 120 10.98 -4.20 15.00
C PRO A 120 12.16 -5.11 14.61
N TYR A 121 11.99 -6.43 14.72
CA TYR A 121 12.99 -7.42 14.38
C TYR A 121 13.02 -7.81 12.88
N ASP A 122 12.10 -7.33 12.03
CA ASP A 122 12.20 -7.55 10.58
C ASP A 122 13.27 -6.64 9.94
N VAL A 123 14.00 -7.22 8.97
CA VAL A 123 14.91 -6.50 8.08
C VAL A 123 14.07 -5.89 6.96
N THR A 124 13.63 -4.66 7.19
CA THR A 124 12.88 -3.85 6.22
C THR A 124 13.79 -3.28 5.12
N THR A 125 13.22 -2.85 3.99
CA THR A 125 13.95 -2.17 2.91
C THR A 125 14.91 -1.07 3.39
N PRO A 126 14.52 -0.08 4.23
CA PRO A 126 15.46 0.92 4.73
C PRO A 126 16.57 0.31 5.60
N LYS A 127 16.30 -0.70 6.44
CA LYS A 127 17.33 -1.41 7.23
C LYS A 127 18.32 -2.18 6.34
N LEU A 128 17.85 -2.73 5.21
CA LEU A 128 18.67 -3.39 4.21
C LEU A 128 19.55 -2.39 3.47
N LEU A 129 18.95 -1.35 2.86
CA LEU A 129 19.65 -0.33 2.08
C LEU A 129 20.69 0.46 2.89
N LYS A 130 20.46 0.64 4.20
CA LYS A 130 21.41 1.27 5.13
C LYS A 130 22.74 0.52 5.23
N GLN A 131 22.78 -0.79 4.93
CA GLN A 131 24.02 -1.57 4.82
C GLN A 131 24.86 -1.18 3.60
N ALA A 132 24.22 -0.73 2.52
CA ALA A 132 24.85 -0.13 1.34
C ALA A 132 25.04 1.40 1.46
N GLY A 133 24.83 1.97 2.65
CA GLY A 133 25.09 3.39 2.94
C GLY A 133 24.01 4.36 2.47
N TYR A 134 22.82 3.89 2.10
CA TYR A 134 21.69 4.76 1.72
C TYR A 134 21.17 5.59 2.90
N GLU A 135 20.50 6.70 2.59
CA GLU A 135 19.57 7.41 3.50
C GLU A 135 18.13 7.12 3.06
N SER A 136 17.22 6.85 3.99
CA SER A 136 15.84 6.47 3.68
C SER A 136 14.82 7.45 4.25
N GLY A 137 14.02 8.08 3.38
CA GLY A 137 12.89 8.94 3.75
C GLY A 137 11.56 8.33 3.35
N LEU A 138 10.51 8.52 4.15
CA LEU A 138 9.12 8.18 3.79
C LEU A 138 8.21 9.39 3.93
N PHE A 139 7.40 9.63 2.90
CA PHE A 139 6.51 10.78 2.77
C PHE A 139 5.09 10.25 2.53
N GLY A 140 4.12 10.66 3.35
CA GLY A 140 2.73 10.21 3.25
C GLY A 140 2.37 8.96 4.07
N LYS A 141 1.57 8.07 3.49
CA LYS A 141 0.93 6.93 4.19
C LYS A 141 1.93 5.85 4.63
N TYR A 142 2.04 5.63 5.94
CA TYR A 142 2.84 4.53 6.51
C TYR A 142 2.04 3.21 6.50
N HIS A 143 1.04 3.08 7.37
CA HIS A 143 0.11 1.94 7.47
C HIS A 143 0.73 0.55 7.71
N LEU A 144 1.92 0.49 8.33
CA LEU A 144 2.62 -0.75 8.74
C LEU A 144 2.45 -1.09 10.24
N GLY A 145 1.81 -0.20 10.99
CA GLY A 145 1.50 -0.32 12.41
C GLY A 145 0.92 0.99 12.96
N GLY A 146 -0.09 0.89 13.82
CA GLY A 146 -0.65 2.03 14.56
C GLY A 146 -0.04 2.20 15.96
N PRO A 147 -0.17 3.38 16.59
CA PRO A 147 0.33 3.66 17.93
C PRO A 147 -0.51 3.04 19.06
N GLU A 148 -1.68 2.48 18.76
CA GLU A 148 -2.67 2.05 19.75
C GLU A 148 -2.22 0.81 20.53
N ASN A 149 -1.67 -0.20 19.83
CA ASN A 149 -1.29 -1.50 20.40
C ASN A 149 0.16 -1.88 20.05
N ASN A 150 1.11 -0.94 20.10
CA ASN A 150 2.52 -1.21 19.74
C ASN A 150 3.51 -0.33 20.52
N GLU A 151 4.54 -0.94 21.13
CA GLU A 151 5.60 -0.26 21.91
C GLU A 151 6.26 0.90 21.14
N ALA A 152 6.38 0.80 19.82
CA ALA A 152 6.99 1.84 18.99
C ALA A 152 6.12 3.10 18.85
N GLY A 153 4.81 3.05 19.13
CA GLY A 153 3.93 4.22 19.04
C GLY A 153 4.05 4.95 17.68
N ILE A 154 4.22 6.27 17.74
CA ILE A 154 4.48 7.12 16.57
C ILE A 154 5.92 7.04 16.03
N GLU A 155 6.86 6.45 16.78
CA GLU A 155 8.25 6.19 16.35
C GLU A 155 8.36 4.96 15.43
N GLY A 156 7.25 4.27 15.13
CA GLY A 156 7.19 3.11 14.23
C GLY A 156 8.07 3.21 12.97
N PRO A 157 8.01 4.30 12.18
CA PRO A 157 8.86 4.49 11.00
C PRO A 157 10.37 4.53 11.31
N ASN A 158 10.77 5.19 12.41
CA ASN A 158 12.16 5.24 12.88
C ASN A 158 12.63 3.84 13.34
N VAL A 159 11.79 3.13 14.10
CA VAL A 159 12.03 1.74 14.55
C VAL A 159 12.07 0.73 13.39
N LEU A 160 11.31 0.99 12.31
CA LEU A 160 11.41 0.26 11.04
C LEU A 160 12.52 0.79 10.12
N GLY A 161 13.31 1.76 10.54
CA GLY A 161 14.62 2.11 9.97
C GLY A 161 14.67 3.32 9.04
N TRP A 162 13.56 4.05 8.83
CA TRP A 162 13.58 5.29 8.06
C TRP A 162 14.32 6.40 8.82
N ASP A 163 15.31 7.01 8.17
CA ASP A 163 16.11 8.12 8.71
C ASP A 163 15.32 9.44 8.77
N TYR A 164 14.21 9.52 8.01
CA TYR A 164 13.30 10.67 7.97
C TYR A 164 11.87 10.20 7.67
N PHE A 165 10.88 10.83 8.30
CA PHE A 165 9.47 10.57 8.02
C PHE A 165 8.67 11.88 8.06
N TYR A 166 7.74 12.03 7.11
CA TYR A 166 6.81 13.16 7.05
C TYR A 166 5.45 12.65 6.54
N GLY A 167 4.56 12.28 7.46
CA GLY A 167 3.35 11.56 7.11
C GLY A 167 2.47 11.28 8.31
N TRP A 168 1.81 10.13 8.36
CA TRP A 168 1.03 9.70 9.54
C TRP A 168 1.11 8.17 9.66
N VAL A 169 1.15 7.70 10.90
CA VAL A 169 1.33 6.28 11.21
C VAL A 169 0.05 5.45 10.97
N GLY A 170 -1.12 6.05 11.23
CA GLY A 170 -2.41 5.46 10.87
C GLY A 170 -2.55 5.24 9.35
N GLY A 171 -3.54 4.44 8.95
CA GLY A 171 -3.66 4.08 7.54
C GLY A 171 -4.32 5.09 6.63
N LEU A 172 -5.21 5.91 7.17
CA LEU A 172 -6.34 6.46 6.42
C LEU A 172 -6.51 7.95 6.72
N PRO A 173 -7.05 8.75 5.78
CA PRO A 173 -7.47 10.11 6.11
C PRO A 173 -8.58 10.09 7.16
N GLY A 174 -8.75 11.20 7.89
CA GLY A 174 -9.98 11.41 8.64
C GLY A 174 -11.15 11.71 7.70
N SER A 175 -12.38 11.45 8.12
CA SER A 175 -13.58 11.75 7.33
C SER A 175 -13.69 13.24 6.95
N VAL A 176 -14.54 13.56 5.99
CA VAL A 176 -14.76 14.95 5.53
C VAL A 176 -15.53 15.75 6.60
N ASP A 177 -15.06 16.97 6.88
CA ASP A 177 -15.77 17.87 7.81
C ASP A 177 -16.96 18.52 7.12
N THR A 178 -18.11 17.84 7.14
CA THR A 178 -19.33 18.33 6.49
C THR A 178 -19.98 19.56 7.14
N SER A 179 -19.41 20.09 8.24
CA SER A 179 -19.70 21.43 8.78
C SER A 179 -18.84 22.55 8.16
N ALA A 180 -17.87 22.18 7.31
CA ALA A 180 -16.83 23.03 6.73
C ALA A 180 -16.06 23.88 7.77
N GLY A 181 -15.61 23.25 8.87
CA GLY A 181 -14.86 23.94 9.93
C GLY A 181 -15.72 24.60 11.00
N GLY A 182 -16.97 24.15 11.19
CA GLY A 182 -17.89 24.65 12.20
C GLY A 182 -18.71 25.88 11.78
N ILE A 183 -18.79 26.21 10.49
CA ILE A 183 -19.61 27.34 10.00
C ILE A 183 -21.11 26.98 9.87
N ALA A 184 -21.42 25.70 9.74
CA ALA A 184 -22.76 25.15 9.56
C ALA A 184 -22.97 23.91 10.45
N VAL A 185 -24.13 23.27 10.35
CA VAL A 185 -24.36 21.97 10.99
C VAL A 185 -23.68 20.85 10.20
N ASP A 186 -23.32 19.76 10.88
CA ASP A 186 -22.80 18.56 10.22
C ASP A 186 -23.80 18.07 9.14
N GLY A 187 -23.29 17.59 8.01
CA GLY A 187 -24.06 17.19 6.83
C GLY A 187 -24.37 18.31 5.83
N THR A 188 -24.07 19.58 6.12
CA THR A 188 -24.42 20.71 5.21
C THR A 188 -23.60 20.70 3.91
N TYR A 189 -22.30 20.40 3.99
CA TYR A 189 -21.36 20.51 2.88
C TYR A 189 -20.63 19.19 2.65
N SER A 190 -21.13 18.32 1.77
CA SER A 190 -20.61 16.94 1.63
C SER A 190 -19.13 16.83 1.27
N CYS A 191 -18.55 17.84 0.61
CA CYS A 191 -17.12 17.92 0.28
C CYS A 191 -16.26 18.71 1.30
N GLY A 192 -16.85 19.19 2.39
CA GLY A 192 -16.12 19.83 3.50
C GLY A 192 -15.63 21.26 3.25
N PHE A 193 -16.17 21.93 2.22
CA PHE A 193 -15.99 23.35 1.93
C PHE A 193 -17.32 23.96 1.46
N VAL A 194 -17.46 25.29 1.54
CA VAL A 194 -18.62 25.99 0.99
C VAL A 194 -18.53 26.01 -0.55
N PRO A 195 -19.49 25.39 -1.27
CA PRO A 195 -19.49 25.41 -2.73
C PRO A 195 -19.89 26.80 -3.25
N SER A 196 -19.96 26.99 -4.56
CA SER A 196 -20.37 28.28 -5.13
C SER A 196 -21.83 28.62 -4.86
N LYS A 197 -22.21 29.86 -5.18
CA LYS A 197 -23.60 30.33 -5.13
C LYS A 197 -24.53 29.53 -6.05
N GLN A 198 -24.01 29.03 -7.17
CA GLN A 198 -24.77 28.16 -8.09
C GLN A 198 -25.06 26.80 -7.46
N ALA A 199 -24.12 26.26 -6.68
CA ALA A 199 -24.24 25.00 -5.96
C ALA A 199 -24.72 25.17 -4.49
N GLY A 200 -25.39 26.28 -4.18
CA GLY A 200 -26.06 26.51 -2.88
C GLY A 200 -25.20 27.06 -1.74
N GLY A 201 -23.94 27.43 -2.01
CA GLY A 201 -23.04 28.14 -1.11
C GLY A 201 -22.90 29.62 -1.46
N ALA A 202 -21.67 30.11 -1.62
CA ALA A 202 -21.40 31.53 -1.89
C ALA A 202 -20.14 31.73 -2.75
N ASP A 203 -20.15 32.80 -3.55
CA ASP A 203 -19.02 33.17 -4.41
C ASP A 203 -18.06 34.16 -3.74
N THR A 204 -18.46 34.81 -2.65
CA THR A 204 -17.61 35.75 -1.90
C THR A 204 -17.69 35.51 -0.39
N GLY A 205 -16.62 35.80 0.35
CA GLY A 205 -16.57 35.59 1.79
C GLY A 205 -15.18 35.76 2.42
N ALA A 206 -15.13 35.60 3.74
CA ALA A 206 -13.93 35.83 4.55
C ALA A 206 -13.24 34.49 4.87
N CYS A 207 -12.03 34.32 4.35
CA CYS A 207 -11.17 33.18 4.64
C CYS A 207 -10.27 33.49 5.83
N TYR A 208 -10.55 32.87 6.99
CA TYR A 208 -9.77 33.01 8.21
C TYR A 208 -8.71 31.91 8.30
N GLN A 209 -7.52 32.24 8.79
CA GLN A 209 -6.46 31.30 9.10
C GLN A 209 -6.42 30.94 10.59
N ALA A 210 -5.81 29.80 10.91
CA ALA A 210 -5.64 29.33 12.29
C ALA A 210 -4.90 30.37 13.14
N GLU A 211 -3.84 30.94 12.57
CA GLU A 211 -2.93 31.97 13.13
C GLU A 211 -3.57 33.37 13.23
N GLY A 212 -4.81 33.55 12.77
CA GLY A 212 -5.58 34.80 12.88
C GLY A 212 -5.49 35.74 11.68
N ALA A 213 -4.66 35.46 10.68
CA ALA A 213 -4.71 36.16 9.40
C ALA A 213 -6.08 35.95 8.71
N CYS A 214 -6.51 36.92 7.90
CA CYS A 214 -7.75 36.81 7.11
C CYS A 214 -7.60 37.48 5.75
N LYS A 215 -8.18 36.88 4.71
CA LYS A 215 -8.34 37.45 3.37
C LYS A 215 -9.80 37.34 2.93
N VAL A 216 -10.32 38.33 2.22
CA VAL A 216 -11.57 38.15 1.46
C VAL A 216 -11.22 37.37 0.18
N ILE A 217 -12.05 36.40 -0.18
CA ILE A 217 -11.98 35.67 -1.46
C ILE A 217 -13.25 35.98 -2.23
N GLU A 218 -13.11 36.18 -3.54
CA GLU A 218 -14.20 36.36 -4.49
C GLU A 218 -13.94 35.46 -5.72
N ARG A 219 -14.87 34.56 -6.03
CA ARG A 219 -14.88 33.78 -7.28
C ARG A 219 -15.39 34.69 -8.38
N THR A 220 -14.51 35.13 -9.27
CA THR A 220 -14.86 36.07 -10.36
C THR A 220 -15.30 35.37 -11.64
N GLU A 221 -14.98 34.08 -11.82
CA GLU A 221 -15.29 33.33 -13.04
C GLU A 221 -15.74 31.88 -12.72
N PRO A 222 -16.67 31.28 -13.49
CA PRO A 222 -17.14 29.89 -13.26
C PRO A 222 -16.06 28.81 -13.43
N THR A 223 -14.93 29.12 -14.05
CA THR A 223 -13.78 28.20 -14.20
C THR A 223 -12.82 28.21 -13.01
N GLN A 224 -13.00 29.13 -12.06
CA GLN A 224 -12.25 29.12 -10.79
C GLN A 224 -12.91 28.17 -9.80
N ASP A 225 -12.10 27.60 -8.90
CA ASP A 225 -12.58 26.87 -7.71
C ASP A 225 -13.58 27.72 -6.90
N ALA A 226 -14.54 27.08 -6.23
CA ALA A 226 -15.43 27.75 -5.30
C ALA A 226 -14.63 28.49 -4.21
N ALA A 227 -15.11 29.65 -3.74
CA ALA A 227 -14.37 30.47 -2.77
C ALA A 227 -14.08 29.74 -1.45
N GLY A 228 -14.95 28.79 -1.05
CA GLY A 228 -14.68 27.87 0.06
C GLY A 228 -13.52 26.90 -0.20
N LEU A 229 -13.43 26.33 -1.41
CA LEU A 229 -12.33 25.43 -1.81
C LEU A 229 -11.00 26.20 -1.91
N GLN A 230 -11.00 27.39 -2.50
CA GLN A 230 -9.83 28.29 -2.54
C GLN A 230 -9.31 28.64 -1.13
N CYS A 231 -10.21 28.77 -0.15
CA CYS A 231 -9.83 29.00 1.23
C CYS A 231 -9.23 27.74 1.87
N LEU A 232 -9.91 26.60 1.74
CA LEU A 232 -9.54 25.31 2.33
C LEU A 232 -8.19 24.81 1.79
N ALA A 233 -7.96 24.92 0.47
CA ALA A 233 -6.67 24.62 -0.16
C ALA A 233 -5.51 25.51 0.36
N SER A 234 -5.83 26.67 0.95
CA SER A 234 -4.86 27.54 1.63
C SER A 234 -4.89 27.39 3.16
N GLY A 235 -5.46 26.32 3.72
CA GLY A 235 -5.52 26.01 5.15
C GLY A 235 -6.52 26.79 5.98
N GLY A 236 -7.27 27.70 5.37
CA GLY A 236 -8.24 28.52 6.06
C GLY A 236 -9.59 27.83 6.31
N ILE A 237 -10.48 28.54 6.99
CA ILE A 237 -11.91 28.25 7.09
C ILE A 237 -12.67 29.44 6.50
N PHE A 238 -13.55 29.17 5.54
CA PHE A 238 -14.27 30.19 4.77
C PHE A 238 -15.62 30.52 5.40
N VAL A 239 -15.91 31.80 5.56
CA VAL A 239 -17.19 32.29 6.07
C VAL A 239 -17.92 33.03 4.95
N PRO A 240 -19.04 32.49 4.43
CA PRO A 240 -19.71 33.03 3.24
C PRO A 240 -20.32 34.40 3.47
N GLU A 241 -20.32 35.24 2.42
CA GLU A 241 -20.94 36.57 2.37
C GLU A 241 -20.46 37.53 3.49
N MET A 242 -19.28 37.28 4.06
CA MET A 242 -18.63 38.11 5.09
C MET A 242 -17.33 38.76 4.61
N THR A 243 -16.98 39.89 5.23
CA THR A 243 -15.64 40.49 5.14
C THR A 243 -14.78 40.15 6.38
N CYS A 244 -13.47 40.37 6.29
CA CYS A 244 -12.57 40.14 7.41
C CYS A 244 -12.86 41.11 8.58
N GLY A 245 -13.00 40.54 9.78
CA GLY A 245 -13.24 41.27 11.01
C GLY A 245 -12.89 40.43 12.23
N GLN A 246 -13.70 40.51 13.30
CA GLN A 246 -13.56 39.59 14.43
C GLN A 246 -13.88 38.16 13.97
N ARG A 247 -12.90 37.25 14.07
CA ARG A 247 -13.05 35.83 13.74
C ARG A 247 -14.24 35.22 14.52
N PRO A 248 -15.20 34.55 13.85
CA PRO A 248 -16.30 33.88 14.54
C PRO A 248 -15.80 32.82 15.52
N THR A 249 -16.44 32.74 16.69
CA THR A 249 -16.09 31.78 17.76
C THR A 249 -16.43 30.33 17.41
N THR A 250 -17.18 30.10 16.33
CA THR A 250 -17.53 28.77 15.82
C THR A 250 -16.44 28.13 14.97
N LEU A 251 -15.45 28.90 14.46
CA LEU A 251 -14.45 28.38 13.53
C LEU A 251 -13.46 27.44 14.23
N ASN A 252 -13.59 26.15 13.95
CA ASN A 252 -12.83 25.09 14.61
C ASN A 252 -11.70 24.56 13.72
N PHE A 253 -10.47 24.98 14.03
CA PHE A 253 -9.25 24.58 13.33
C PHE A 253 -8.63 23.28 13.87
N THR A 254 -9.32 22.54 14.74
CA THR A 254 -8.87 21.22 15.24
C THR A 254 -9.80 20.07 14.81
N ARG A 255 -10.66 20.30 13.81
CA ARG A 255 -11.42 19.23 13.13
C ARG A 255 -10.62 18.71 11.94
N LEU A 256 -10.54 17.39 11.80
CA LEU A 256 -10.05 16.71 10.59
C LEU A 256 -11.02 16.94 9.43
N ASN A 257 -10.50 16.98 8.20
CA ASN A 257 -11.30 17.21 7.00
C ASN A 257 -10.63 16.54 5.79
N GLY A 258 -10.78 15.21 5.68
CA GLY A 258 -10.32 14.43 4.52
C GLY A 258 -8.85 14.64 4.17
N TYR A 259 -8.66 15.24 2.99
CA TYR A 259 -7.36 15.54 2.38
C TYR A 259 -6.84 16.94 2.73
N TYR A 260 -7.61 17.79 3.42
CA TYR A 260 -7.23 19.18 3.71
C TYR A 260 -6.95 19.49 5.18
N VAL A 261 -7.38 18.65 6.13
CA VAL A 261 -6.89 18.73 7.51
C VAL A 261 -6.60 17.34 8.01
N SER A 262 -5.32 17.09 8.28
CA SER A 262 -4.74 15.75 8.37
C SER A 262 -3.93 15.58 9.66
N PRO A 263 -3.95 14.41 10.33
CA PRO A 263 -2.91 14.10 11.31
C PRO A 263 -1.56 14.09 10.60
N LEU A 264 -0.53 14.64 11.25
CA LEU A 264 0.81 14.73 10.68
C LEU A 264 1.84 14.48 11.77
N VAL A 265 2.78 13.60 11.47
CA VAL A 265 3.89 13.13 12.30
C VAL A 265 5.16 13.32 11.49
N ILE A 266 6.15 13.98 12.08
CA ILE A 266 7.44 14.28 11.43
C ILE A 266 8.56 13.72 12.30
N PHE A 267 9.41 12.86 11.73
CA PHE A 267 10.68 12.44 12.34
C PHE A 267 11.84 13.07 11.57
N ASP A 268 12.64 13.90 12.23
CA ASP A 268 13.72 14.70 11.62
C ASP A 268 15.12 14.04 11.67
N GLY A 269 15.18 12.77 12.03
CA GLY A 269 16.43 12.04 12.33
C GLY A 269 16.93 12.23 13.76
N LYS A 270 16.23 12.99 14.62
CA LYS A 270 16.60 13.24 16.03
C LYS A 270 15.41 13.23 16.99
N LYS A 271 14.24 13.70 16.55
CA LYS A 271 12.99 13.73 17.32
C LYS A 271 11.80 13.43 16.42
N THR A 272 10.73 12.89 17.01
CA THR A 272 9.40 12.87 16.40
C THR A 272 8.55 14.02 16.92
N GLU A 273 7.71 14.59 16.06
CA GLU A 273 6.79 15.69 16.34
C GLU A 273 5.40 15.34 15.80
N GLU A 274 4.40 15.25 16.69
CA GLU A 274 2.99 15.34 16.28
C GLU A 274 2.65 16.80 16.00
N VAL A 275 2.26 17.10 14.76
CA VAL A 275 1.93 18.45 14.32
C VAL A 275 0.45 18.73 14.64
N PRO A 276 0.14 19.80 15.40
CA PRO A 276 -1.26 20.15 15.70
C PRO A 276 -2.09 20.42 14.45
N LEU A 277 -3.34 19.99 14.43
CA LEU A 277 -4.26 20.19 13.28
C LEU A 277 -4.55 21.66 12.93
N SER A 278 -4.16 22.60 13.79
CA SER A 278 -4.20 24.04 13.57
C SER A 278 -2.94 24.63 12.93
N ASP A 279 -1.85 23.87 12.83
CA ASP A 279 -0.59 24.29 12.19
C ASP A 279 -0.76 24.28 10.66
N PRO A 280 -0.29 25.30 9.91
CA PRO A 280 -0.43 25.33 8.45
C PRO A 280 0.10 24.08 7.72
N ARG A 281 1.13 23.40 8.26
CA ARG A 281 1.70 22.16 7.69
C ARG A 281 0.69 21.02 7.62
N ALA A 282 -0.28 20.98 8.53
CA ALA A 282 -1.32 19.95 8.60
C ALA A 282 -2.58 20.30 7.79
N ARG A 283 -2.59 21.43 7.05
CA ARG A 283 -3.81 22.09 6.56
C ARG A 283 -3.89 22.40 5.06
N ILE A 284 -2.93 21.96 4.24
CA ILE A 284 -3.05 22.06 2.77
C ILE A 284 -3.48 20.72 2.16
N TYR A 285 -3.71 20.65 0.85
CA TYR A 285 -4.09 19.39 0.20
C TYR A 285 -3.00 18.33 0.38
N ARG A 286 -3.35 17.15 0.90
CA ARG A 286 -2.43 16.09 1.35
C ARG A 286 -1.39 15.70 0.31
N THR A 287 -1.80 15.60 -0.96
CA THR A 287 -0.90 15.26 -2.09
C THR A 287 0.16 16.32 -2.36
N GLN A 288 -0.07 17.57 -1.93
CA GLN A 288 0.96 18.61 -1.92
C GLN A 288 1.89 18.45 -0.71
N ILE A 289 1.38 18.12 0.48
CA ILE A 289 2.19 17.82 1.68
C ILE A 289 3.18 16.66 1.40
N GLU A 290 2.67 15.58 0.80
CA GLU A 290 3.43 14.39 0.38
C GLU A 290 4.54 14.73 -0.64
N THR A 291 4.29 15.73 -1.48
CA THR A 291 5.18 16.16 -2.57
C THR A 291 6.22 17.18 -2.11
N ASP A 292 5.81 18.22 -1.37
CA ASP A 292 6.70 19.27 -0.84
C ASP A 292 7.75 18.68 0.12
N SER A 293 7.32 17.83 1.05
CA SER A 293 8.24 17.18 2.00
C SER A 293 9.26 16.26 1.31
N ALA A 294 8.85 15.56 0.25
CA ALA A 294 9.74 14.76 -0.58
C ALA A 294 10.72 15.63 -1.40
N ILE A 295 10.23 16.71 -2.01
CA ILE A 295 11.03 17.70 -2.76
C ILE A 295 12.14 18.26 -1.86
N ASP A 296 11.79 18.80 -0.69
CA ASP A 296 12.75 19.43 0.23
C ASP A 296 13.75 18.41 0.81
N TRP A 297 13.31 17.20 1.13
CA TRP A 297 14.22 16.16 1.62
C TRP A 297 15.20 15.70 0.52
N ILE A 298 14.74 15.48 -0.71
CA ILE A 298 15.60 15.09 -1.84
C ILE A 298 16.60 16.21 -2.16
N LYS A 299 16.15 17.48 -2.24
CA LYS A 299 17.02 18.65 -2.49
C LYS A 299 18.05 18.91 -1.38
N SER A 300 17.86 18.35 -0.18
CA SER A 300 18.82 18.40 0.92
C SER A 300 19.79 17.21 0.99
N ARG A 301 19.67 16.20 0.12
CA ARG A 301 20.60 15.06 0.09
C ARG A 301 21.98 15.43 -0.48
N SER A 302 23.00 14.71 -0.04
CA SER A 302 24.36 14.83 -0.59
C SER A 302 24.46 14.08 -1.92
N ALA A 303 24.95 14.73 -2.97
CA ALA A 303 25.21 14.08 -4.26
C ALA A 303 26.24 12.93 -4.21
N ASN A 304 26.96 12.78 -3.08
CA ASN A 304 27.96 11.73 -2.85
C ASN A 304 27.41 10.55 -2.02
N LYS A 305 26.11 10.49 -1.73
CA LYS A 305 25.48 9.43 -0.93
C LYS A 305 24.13 9.03 -1.54
N PRO A 306 23.89 7.72 -1.81
CA PRO A 306 22.63 7.29 -2.38
C PRO A 306 21.47 7.48 -1.39
N TRP A 307 20.27 7.65 -1.91
CA TRP A 307 19.06 7.81 -1.09
C TRP A 307 17.88 7.00 -1.63
N MET A 308 16.99 6.59 -0.73
CA MET A 308 15.64 6.10 -1.04
C MET A 308 14.61 7.12 -0.56
N ALA A 309 13.79 7.63 -1.47
CA ALA A 309 12.61 8.41 -1.15
C ALA A 309 11.37 7.55 -1.42
N THR A 310 10.63 7.18 -0.38
CA THR A 310 9.32 6.54 -0.52
C THR A 310 8.24 7.62 -0.50
N VAL A 311 7.73 8.01 -1.67
CA VAL A 311 6.59 8.92 -1.80
C VAL A 311 5.32 8.08 -1.86
N SER A 312 4.76 7.80 -0.68
CA SER A 312 3.55 7.02 -0.53
C SER A 312 2.33 7.92 -0.55
N TYR A 313 1.88 8.28 -1.75
CA TYR A 313 0.64 9.01 -1.93
C TYR A 313 -0.55 8.28 -1.31
N THR A 314 -1.43 9.05 -0.68
CA THR A 314 -2.75 8.60 -0.20
C THR A 314 -3.80 8.69 -1.30
N SER A 315 -3.51 9.45 -2.36
CA SER A 315 -4.40 9.53 -3.51
C SER A 315 -4.43 8.17 -4.22
N ALA A 316 -5.59 7.61 -4.57
CA ALA A 316 -6.93 8.19 -4.55
C ALA A 316 -7.89 7.46 -3.60
N HIS A 317 -7.42 7.12 -2.38
CA HIS A 317 -8.21 6.47 -1.34
C HIS A 317 -9.37 7.34 -0.83
N THR A 318 -10.42 6.72 -0.28
CA THR A 318 -11.51 7.40 0.43
C THR A 318 -11.04 8.13 1.71
N PRO A 319 -11.78 9.15 2.19
CA PRO A 319 -12.97 9.75 1.59
C PRO A 319 -12.62 10.52 0.32
N TRP A 320 -13.42 10.34 -0.72
CA TRP A 320 -13.21 11.04 -1.98
C TRP A 320 -13.60 12.51 -1.85
N GLN A 321 -12.62 13.40 -2.01
CA GLN A 321 -12.77 14.83 -1.81
C GLN A 321 -12.16 15.58 -2.99
N GLN A 322 -12.83 16.64 -3.44
CA GLN A 322 -12.39 17.39 -4.62
C GLN A 322 -10.97 17.97 -4.40
N PRO A 323 -10.00 17.70 -5.30
CA PRO A 323 -8.68 18.35 -5.26
C PRO A 323 -8.79 19.83 -5.68
N PRO A 324 -7.75 20.66 -5.44
CA PRO A 324 -7.69 22.01 -5.97
C PRO A 324 -7.66 21.99 -7.51
N GLY A 325 -8.47 22.82 -8.16
CA GLY A 325 -8.57 22.86 -9.63
C GLY A 325 -7.27 23.27 -10.33
N ALA A 326 -6.35 23.91 -9.60
CA ALA A 326 -5.00 24.22 -10.05
C ALA A 326 -4.10 22.99 -10.27
N LEU A 327 -4.48 21.80 -9.75
CA LEU A 327 -3.78 20.53 -10.00
C LEU A 327 -4.39 19.74 -11.16
N LEU A 328 -5.44 20.25 -11.80
CA LEU A 328 -6.21 19.58 -12.84
C LEU A 328 -6.01 20.22 -14.23
N ALA A 329 -6.30 19.47 -15.28
CA ALA A 329 -6.57 20.06 -16.58
C ALA A 329 -7.88 20.88 -16.52
N HIS A 330 -7.85 22.12 -17.05
CA HIS A 330 -9.01 23.01 -17.10
C HIS A 330 -9.97 22.69 -18.28
N ASP A 331 -10.26 21.41 -18.50
CA ASP A 331 -11.04 20.90 -19.65
C ASP A 331 -12.47 20.45 -19.28
N GLY A 332 -13.14 21.18 -18.39
CA GLY A 332 -14.54 20.94 -18.03
C GLY A 332 -15.20 22.12 -17.30
N PRO A 333 -16.49 21.99 -16.93
CA PRO A 333 -17.07 22.82 -15.88
C PRO A 333 -16.32 22.56 -14.57
N ALA A 334 -16.34 23.53 -13.65
CA ALA A 334 -15.80 23.33 -12.31
C ALA A 334 -16.57 22.23 -11.55
N SER A 335 -15.88 21.54 -10.63
CA SER A 335 -16.43 20.38 -9.93
C SER A 335 -17.34 20.73 -8.73
N ASP A 336 -17.60 22.02 -8.49
CA ASP A 336 -18.20 22.50 -7.24
C ASP A 336 -19.68 22.13 -7.02
N ASP A 337 -20.33 21.48 -8.00
CA ASP A 337 -21.66 20.87 -7.89
C ASP A 337 -21.63 19.35 -7.61
N TRP A 338 -20.46 18.70 -7.58
CA TRP A 338 -20.32 17.27 -7.27
C TRP A 338 -20.40 17.00 -5.76
N SER A 339 -21.39 16.22 -5.32
CA SER A 339 -21.48 15.79 -3.92
C SER A 339 -20.50 14.66 -3.62
N CYS A 340 -19.58 14.87 -2.67
CA CYS A 340 -18.59 13.88 -2.26
C CYS A 340 -19.18 12.65 -1.52
N SER A 341 -20.44 12.73 -1.08
CA SER A 341 -21.16 11.59 -0.50
C SER A 341 -21.95 10.74 -1.51
N ALA A 342 -22.02 11.17 -2.79
CA ALA A 342 -22.88 10.55 -3.81
C ALA A 342 -22.12 9.47 -4.63
N PRO A 343 -22.56 8.19 -4.63
CA PRO A 343 -21.87 7.10 -5.33
C PRO A 343 -21.72 7.28 -6.85
N GLU A 344 -22.57 8.10 -7.48
CA GLU A 344 -22.46 8.45 -8.90
C GLU A 344 -21.29 9.40 -9.21
N ALA A 345 -20.86 10.22 -8.24
CA ALA A 345 -19.73 11.14 -8.38
C ALA A 345 -18.39 10.47 -8.08
N ALA A 346 -18.39 9.35 -7.33
CA ALA A 346 -17.22 8.55 -6.92
C ALA A 346 -16.11 8.47 -7.98
N ARG A 347 -16.42 7.91 -9.16
CA ARG A 347 -15.46 7.71 -10.27
C ARG A 347 -14.93 9.02 -10.86
N LEU A 348 -15.68 10.12 -10.79
CA LEU A 348 -15.25 11.42 -11.29
C LEU A 348 -14.31 12.11 -10.29
N ILE A 349 -14.63 12.06 -9.00
CA ILE A 349 -13.78 12.59 -7.94
C ILE A 349 -12.47 11.78 -7.86
N GLN A 350 -12.55 10.45 -7.85
CA GLN A 350 -11.39 9.54 -7.84
C GLN A 350 -10.50 9.71 -9.09
N ASN A 351 -11.08 9.94 -10.27
CA ASN A 351 -10.33 10.36 -11.47
C ASN A 351 -9.56 11.67 -11.21
N LYS A 352 -10.22 12.72 -10.70
CA LYS A 352 -9.58 14.03 -10.49
C LYS A 352 -8.53 13.98 -9.37
N MET A 353 -8.72 13.20 -8.31
CA MET A 353 -7.70 12.95 -7.29
C MET A 353 -6.46 12.24 -7.87
N THR A 354 -6.67 11.28 -8.79
CA THR A 354 -5.57 10.63 -9.54
C THR A 354 -4.86 11.59 -10.50
N GLU A 355 -5.59 12.47 -11.17
CA GLU A 355 -5.01 13.52 -12.03
C GLU A 355 -4.18 14.53 -11.22
N ALA A 356 -4.68 14.96 -10.05
CA ALA A 356 -3.93 15.83 -9.14
C ALA A 356 -2.64 15.19 -8.62
N MET A 357 -2.66 13.88 -8.36
CA MET A 357 -1.47 13.09 -8.00
C MET A 357 -0.47 13.00 -9.15
N ASP A 358 -0.91 12.81 -10.40
CA ASP A 358 0.00 12.80 -11.55
C ASP A 358 0.64 14.19 -11.79
N THR A 359 -0.13 15.28 -11.61
CA THR A 359 0.39 16.66 -11.66
C THR A 359 1.46 16.89 -10.60
N GLU A 360 1.20 16.50 -9.35
CA GLU A 360 2.15 16.67 -8.23
C GLU A 360 3.37 15.75 -8.33
N PHE A 361 3.21 14.50 -8.79
CA PHE A 361 4.34 13.65 -9.20
C PHE A 361 5.16 14.31 -10.32
N GLY A 362 4.47 14.94 -11.29
CA GLY A 362 5.08 15.77 -12.32
C GLY A 362 5.82 17.00 -11.79
N ARG A 363 5.46 17.51 -10.60
CA ARG A 363 6.17 18.59 -9.92
C ARG A 363 7.38 18.07 -9.16
N LEU A 364 7.23 17.00 -8.37
CA LEU A 364 8.30 16.26 -7.71
C LEU A 364 9.46 15.99 -8.66
N MET A 365 9.14 15.39 -9.82
CA MET A 365 10.11 15.00 -10.85
C MET A 365 10.91 16.19 -11.42
N VAL A 366 10.32 17.39 -11.49
CA VAL A 366 10.98 18.58 -12.05
C VAL A 366 11.72 19.38 -10.98
N GLU A 367 11.12 19.60 -9.81
CA GLU A 367 11.74 20.37 -8.72
C GLU A 367 12.96 19.69 -8.09
N THR A 368 13.01 18.36 -8.12
CA THR A 368 14.18 17.57 -7.71
C THR A 368 15.26 17.45 -8.80
N GLY A 369 14.97 17.90 -10.03
CA GLY A 369 15.88 17.82 -11.17
C GLY A 369 15.98 16.44 -11.83
N LEU A 370 15.14 15.48 -11.45
CA LEU A 370 15.11 14.13 -12.07
C LEU A 370 14.64 14.17 -13.53
N ALA A 371 13.77 15.13 -13.88
CA ALA A 371 13.23 15.37 -15.22
C ALA A 371 13.10 16.88 -15.51
N THR A 372 12.77 17.21 -16.75
CA THR A 372 12.49 18.59 -17.19
C THR A 372 11.14 18.69 -17.90
N ARG A 373 10.77 19.89 -18.36
CA ARG A 373 9.60 20.14 -19.21
C ARG A 373 10.07 20.50 -20.62
N ASP A 374 9.41 19.98 -21.64
CA ASP A 374 9.61 20.43 -23.02
C ASP A 374 8.87 21.75 -23.31
N SER A 375 8.95 22.25 -24.55
CA SER A 375 8.25 23.47 -24.99
C SER A 375 6.73 23.38 -24.97
N ASN A 376 6.16 22.18 -24.76
CA ASN A 376 4.74 21.89 -24.71
C ASN A 376 4.27 21.59 -23.27
N GLY A 377 5.16 21.64 -22.27
CA GLY A 377 4.88 21.27 -20.88
C GLY A 377 4.88 19.77 -20.60
N SER A 378 5.23 18.93 -21.57
CA SER A 378 5.36 17.48 -21.37
C SER A 378 6.59 17.14 -20.53
N LEU A 379 6.48 16.11 -19.68
CA LEU A 379 7.59 15.67 -18.83
C LEU A 379 8.65 14.95 -19.67
N VAL A 380 9.89 15.38 -19.58
CA VAL A 380 11.05 14.78 -20.24
C VAL A 380 11.93 14.15 -19.17
N TYR A 381 11.77 12.83 -18.98
CA TYR A 381 12.59 12.04 -18.07
C TYR A 381 13.76 11.39 -18.81
N ASN A 382 14.98 11.48 -18.26
CA ASN A 382 16.17 10.80 -18.79
C ASN A 382 16.82 9.95 -17.68
N PRO A 383 16.54 8.62 -17.63
CA PRO A 383 17.00 7.76 -16.55
C PRO A 383 18.53 7.68 -16.38
N LYS A 384 19.29 7.95 -17.45
CA LYS A 384 20.77 7.96 -17.40
C LYS A 384 21.35 9.28 -16.91
N ALA A 385 20.62 10.39 -17.03
CA ALA A 385 21.04 11.68 -16.48
C ALA A 385 20.66 11.83 -15.00
N SER A 386 19.58 11.19 -14.55
CA SER A 386 19.12 11.23 -13.15
C SER A 386 19.90 10.30 -12.20
N ASN A 387 20.58 9.28 -12.74
CA ASN A 387 21.11 8.12 -11.99
C ASN A 387 20.15 7.64 -10.89
N THR A 388 18.87 7.46 -11.25
CA THR A 388 17.80 7.15 -10.29
C THR A 388 16.89 6.06 -10.85
N ILE A 389 16.66 5.03 -10.03
CA ILE A 389 15.57 4.06 -10.22
C ILE A 389 14.28 4.71 -9.75
N ILE A 390 13.25 4.65 -10.58
CA ILE A 390 11.88 5.04 -10.22
C ILE A 390 11.02 3.79 -10.32
N ALA A 391 10.40 3.38 -9.22
CA ALA A 391 9.39 2.33 -9.17
C ALA A 391 8.05 2.95 -8.78
N ILE A 392 6.99 2.68 -9.55
CA ILE A 392 5.62 3.17 -9.30
C ILE A 392 4.69 1.96 -9.22
N ILE A 393 3.98 1.79 -8.10
CA ILE A 393 3.06 0.66 -7.88
C ILE A 393 1.72 1.13 -7.28
N GLY A 394 0.63 0.41 -7.58
CA GLY A 394 -0.60 0.44 -6.77
C GLY A 394 -0.50 -0.56 -5.61
N ASP A 395 -0.93 -0.21 -4.39
CA ASP A 395 -0.83 -1.14 -3.25
C ASP A 395 -1.93 -2.22 -3.23
N ASN A 396 -3.13 -1.92 -3.71
CA ASN A 396 -4.18 -2.88 -3.98
C ASN A 396 -5.08 -2.41 -5.14
N GLY A 397 -5.85 -3.34 -5.70
CA GLY A 397 -6.86 -3.04 -6.72
C GLY A 397 -7.87 -1.98 -6.27
N SER A 398 -8.50 -1.29 -7.22
CA SER A 398 -9.39 -0.16 -6.98
C SER A 398 -10.56 -0.49 -6.05
N LEU A 399 -11.00 0.46 -5.21
CA LEU A 399 -12.23 0.32 -4.42
C LEU A 399 -13.45 0.10 -5.35
N GLY A 400 -14.39 -0.79 -4.98
CA GLY A 400 -15.44 -1.29 -5.88
C GLY A 400 -16.28 -0.24 -6.62
N THR A 401 -16.58 0.89 -5.98
CA THR A 401 -17.29 2.02 -6.61
C THR A 401 -16.45 2.75 -7.67
N ALA A 402 -15.12 2.77 -7.54
CA ALA A 402 -14.20 3.34 -8.53
C ALA A 402 -13.87 2.40 -9.71
N VAL A 403 -14.08 1.08 -9.56
CA VAL A 403 -13.74 0.06 -10.56
C VAL A 403 -14.34 0.34 -11.95
N LYS A 404 -13.55 0.10 -13.00
CA LYS A 404 -13.89 0.38 -14.41
C LYS A 404 -14.08 -0.87 -15.25
N LEU A 405 -15.14 -0.90 -16.05
CA LEU A 405 -15.41 -2.00 -16.99
C LEU A 405 -14.23 -2.22 -17.96
N PRO A 406 -13.87 -3.49 -18.27
CA PRO A 406 -14.60 -4.71 -17.98
C PRO A 406 -14.39 -5.32 -16.58
N PHE A 407 -13.61 -4.67 -15.69
CA PHE A 407 -13.35 -5.17 -14.35
C PHE A 407 -14.59 -5.14 -13.43
N VAL A 408 -14.59 -5.99 -12.41
CA VAL A 408 -15.81 -6.37 -11.66
C VAL A 408 -15.83 -5.75 -10.26
N ALA A 409 -16.76 -4.83 -10.04
CA ALA A 409 -16.86 -4.04 -8.80
C ALA A 409 -17.05 -4.86 -7.51
N GLY A 410 -17.65 -6.05 -7.60
CA GLY A 410 -17.81 -6.99 -6.46
C GLY A 410 -16.60 -7.91 -6.22
N GLN A 411 -15.54 -7.77 -7.02
CA GLN A 411 -14.31 -8.56 -6.99
C GLN A 411 -13.07 -7.66 -6.80
N ALA A 412 -13.31 -6.50 -6.16
CA ALA A 412 -12.41 -5.37 -5.99
C ALA A 412 -11.48 -5.55 -4.76
N LYS A 413 -10.90 -4.43 -4.27
CA LYS A 413 -10.24 -4.32 -2.96
C LYS A 413 -10.92 -5.16 -1.87
N GLY A 414 -10.13 -5.85 -1.06
CA GLY A 414 -10.61 -6.79 -0.04
C GLY A 414 -10.95 -8.19 -0.59
N THR A 415 -10.62 -8.50 -1.84
CA THR A 415 -10.82 -9.84 -2.42
C THR A 415 -9.59 -10.33 -3.19
N ALA A 416 -9.34 -11.64 -3.19
CA ALA A 416 -8.24 -12.25 -3.95
C ALA A 416 -8.51 -12.38 -5.48
N TYR A 417 -9.57 -11.77 -6.01
CA TYR A 417 -9.92 -11.77 -7.44
C TYR A 417 -9.10 -10.75 -8.24
N GLN A 418 -9.03 -10.86 -9.57
CA GLN A 418 -8.15 -10.01 -10.40
C GLN A 418 -8.45 -8.51 -10.29
N THR A 419 -9.67 -8.11 -9.93
CA THR A 419 -9.99 -6.67 -9.75
C THR A 419 -9.51 -6.13 -8.38
N GLY A 420 -9.13 -7.00 -7.43
CA GLY A 420 -8.61 -6.63 -6.11
C GLY A 420 -7.09 -6.76 -5.92
N VAL A 421 -6.40 -7.55 -6.76
CA VAL A 421 -4.96 -7.88 -6.58
C VAL A 421 -4.09 -7.78 -7.84
N TRP A 422 -4.61 -7.22 -8.94
CA TRP A 422 -3.83 -6.96 -10.15
C TRP A 422 -3.60 -5.46 -10.29
N ASP A 423 -2.33 -5.06 -10.14
CA ASP A 423 -1.94 -3.67 -9.98
C ASP A 423 -0.87 -3.26 -10.98
N PRO A 424 -0.78 -1.97 -11.33
CA PRO A 424 0.29 -1.47 -12.18
C PRO A 424 1.62 -1.56 -11.46
N LEU A 425 2.67 -1.96 -12.19
CA LEU A 425 4.05 -1.72 -11.79
C LEU A 425 4.84 -1.15 -12.97
N ILE A 426 5.40 0.03 -12.78
CA ILE A 426 6.30 0.71 -13.72
C ILE A 426 7.67 0.81 -13.05
N ILE A 427 8.73 0.39 -13.75
CA ILE A 427 10.11 0.62 -13.28
C ILE A 427 10.94 1.25 -14.39
N ALA A 428 11.52 2.41 -14.12
CA ALA A 428 12.41 3.14 -15.02
C ALA A 428 13.75 3.44 -14.32
N GLY A 429 14.87 3.45 -15.04
CA GLY A 429 16.19 3.70 -14.44
C GLY A 429 17.35 3.49 -15.41
N PRO A 430 18.59 3.82 -15.01
CA PRO A 430 19.75 3.77 -15.89
C PRO A 430 20.08 2.36 -16.41
N GLN A 431 19.72 1.31 -15.66
CA GLN A 431 19.85 -0.11 -16.03
C GLN A 431 18.82 -0.59 -17.07
N VAL A 432 17.77 0.17 -17.38
CA VAL A 432 16.71 -0.31 -18.28
C VAL A 432 17.21 -0.43 -19.73
N VAL A 433 17.18 -1.64 -20.25
CA VAL A 433 17.46 -1.98 -21.64
C VAL A 433 16.15 -2.08 -22.42
N GLN A 434 16.09 -1.40 -23.58
CA GLN A 434 14.91 -1.25 -24.44
C GLN A 434 13.68 -0.68 -23.68
N PRO A 435 13.70 0.61 -23.30
CA PRO A 435 12.59 1.25 -22.60
C PRO A 435 11.33 1.36 -23.47
N GLY A 436 10.17 1.51 -22.80
CA GLY A 436 8.84 1.55 -23.39
C GLY A 436 8.19 0.16 -23.55
N ARG A 437 8.97 -0.92 -23.40
CA ARG A 437 8.50 -2.31 -23.50
C ARG A 437 7.68 -2.76 -22.29
N GLU A 438 7.11 -3.95 -22.44
CA GLU A 438 6.26 -4.61 -21.45
C GLU A 438 6.89 -5.93 -20.98
N VAL A 439 6.53 -6.36 -19.77
CA VAL A 439 6.87 -7.67 -19.20
C VAL A 439 5.57 -8.37 -18.81
N GLU A 440 5.29 -9.49 -19.47
CA GLU A 440 4.11 -10.34 -19.25
C GLU A 440 4.35 -11.45 -18.21
N HIS A 441 5.60 -11.61 -17.76
CA HIS A 441 5.98 -12.59 -16.73
C HIS A 441 5.53 -12.18 -15.33
N MET A 442 5.23 -13.16 -14.49
CA MET A 442 4.66 -12.93 -13.17
C MET A 442 5.66 -12.26 -12.22
N VAL A 443 5.19 -11.22 -11.55
CA VAL A 443 5.86 -10.50 -10.46
C VAL A 443 4.87 -10.34 -9.30
N ASN A 444 5.33 -10.28 -8.07
CA ASN A 444 4.52 -9.98 -6.89
C ASN A 444 5.10 -8.76 -6.15
N ALA A 445 4.28 -8.05 -5.36
CA ALA A 445 4.73 -6.95 -4.51
C ALA A 445 5.96 -7.31 -3.63
N VAL A 446 6.08 -8.56 -3.16
CA VAL A 446 7.29 -9.00 -2.42
C VAL A 446 8.60 -8.84 -3.20
N ASP A 447 8.55 -8.89 -4.54
CA ASP A 447 9.74 -8.83 -5.40
C ASP A 447 10.38 -7.42 -5.42
N LEU A 448 9.65 -6.38 -5.01
CA LEU A 448 10.23 -5.03 -4.85
C LEU A 448 11.31 -5.00 -3.75
N PHE A 449 11.16 -5.79 -2.68
CA PHE A 449 12.17 -5.90 -1.64
C PHE A 449 13.50 -6.45 -2.20
N GLN A 450 13.41 -7.48 -3.05
CA GLN A 450 14.55 -8.03 -3.77
C GLN A 450 15.14 -7.00 -4.73
N LEU A 451 14.32 -6.31 -5.53
CA LEU A 451 14.78 -5.25 -6.45
C LEU A 451 15.61 -4.18 -5.72
N PHE A 452 15.13 -3.66 -4.59
CA PHE A 452 15.86 -2.61 -3.87
C PHE A 452 17.22 -3.11 -3.37
N GLY A 453 17.32 -4.37 -2.93
CA GLY A 453 18.60 -5.02 -2.62
C GLY A 453 19.51 -5.21 -3.84
N GLU A 454 18.97 -5.68 -4.96
CA GLU A 454 19.69 -5.84 -6.23
C GLU A 454 20.29 -4.50 -6.72
N ILE A 455 19.51 -3.42 -6.64
CA ILE A 455 19.94 -2.05 -6.99
C ILE A 455 21.01 -1.51 -6.03
N ALA A 456 21.00 -1.94 -4.77
CA ALA A 456 22.03 -1.63 -3.78
C ALA A 456 23.28 -2.53 -3.85
N GLY A 457 23.28 -3.56 -4.71
CA GLY A 457 24.37 -4.55 -4.81
C GLY A 457 24.47 -5.51 -3.61
N LEU A 458 23.34 -5.80 -2.96
CA LEU A 458 23.25 -6.67 -1.79
C LEU A 458 22.64 -8.03 -2.14
N ASP A 459 23.26 -9.13 -1.65
CA ASP A 459 22.57 -10.43 -1.60
C ASP A 459 21.56 -10.40 -0.44
N VAL A 460 20.29 -10.26 -0.80
CA VAL A 460 19.17 -10.12 0.14
C VAL A 460 18.94 -11.40 0.94
N HIS A 461 19.16 -12.58 0.33
CA HIS A 461 19.02 -13.87 1.02
C HIS A 461 20.20 -14.14 1.97
N GLU A 462 21.36 -13.53 1.75
CA GLU A 462 22.45 -13.50 2.74
C GLU A 462 22.16 -12.53 3.89
N LYS A 463 21.54 -11.37 3.62
CA LYS A 463 21.34 -10.30 4.63
C LYS A 463 20.10 -10.47 5.50
N VAL A 464 19.10 -11.25 5.10
CA VAL A 464 17.89 -11.51 5.89
C VAL A 464 17.97 -12.89 6.56
N PRO A 465 18.01 -12.98 7.90
CA PRO A 465 18.10 -14.26 8.62
C PRO A 465 16.75 -15.01 8.71
N ARG A 466 15.90 -14.86 7.68
CA ARG A 466 14.53 -15.41 7.62
C ARG A 466 14.16 -15.77 6.19
N THR A 467 13.17 -16.65 6.04
CA THR A 467 12.56 -16.98 4.75
C THR A 467 12.03 -15.75 4.02
N LEU A 468 12.38 -15.63 2.74
CA LEU A 468 11.88 -14.60 1.81
C LEU A 468 11.09 -15.25 0.69
N ASP A 469 9.97 -14.64 0.31
CA ASP A 469 9.10 -15.05 -0.78
C ASP A 469 9.40 -14.32 -2.10
N SER A 470 10.29 -13.32 -2.04
CA SER A 470 10.73 -12.46 -3.14
C SER A 470 11.68 -13.15 -4.10
N VAL A 471 11.57 -12.83 -5.39
CA VAL A 471 12.53 -13.20 -6.46
C VAL A 471 12.96 -11.97 -7.26
N GLY A 472 14.02 -12.10 -8.06
CA GLY A 472 14.67 -10.97 -8.73
C GLY A 472 13.79 -10.20 -9.72
N ILE A 473 14.00 -8.89 -9.83
CA ILE A 473 13.38 -8.03 -10.86
C ILE A 473 14.43 -7.46 -11.81
N LEU A 474 15.65 -7.15 -11.32
CA LEU A 474 16.72 -6.57 -12.12
C LEU A 474 17.00 -7.31 -13.45
N PRO A 475 16.94 -8.67 -13.53
CA PRO A 475 17.06 -9.38 -14.80
C PRO A 475 16.02 -8.97 -15.86
N TYR A 476 14.77 -8.71 -15.47
CA TYR A 476 13.74 -8.23 -16.40
C TYR A 476 13.99 -6.79 -16.90
N LEU A 477 14.80 -6.00 -16.20
CA LEU A 477 15.16 -4.62 -16.59
C LEU A 477 16.34 -4.61 -17.57
N THR A 478 17.35 -5.47 -17.33
CA THR A 478 18.61 -5.52 -18.09
C THR A 478 18.56 -6.45 -19.30
N ASN A 479 17.75 -7.53 -19.24
CA ASN A 479 17.60 -8.50 -20.32
C ASN A 479 16.14 -8.52 -20.84
N PRO A 480 15.87 -8.01 -22.06
CA PRO A 480 14.54 -8.09 -22.67
C PRO A 480 14.04 -9.52 -22.94
N GLU A 481 14.94 -10.49 -23.10
CA GLU A 481 14.63 -11.91 -23.34
C GLU A 481 14.54 -12.72 -22.02
N GLN A 482 14.41 -12.05 -20.88
CA GLN A 482 14.37 -12.71 -19.57
C GLN A 482 13.07 -13.50 -19.36
N THR A 483 13.17 -14.83 -19.35
CA THR A 483 12.05 -15.73 -19.03
C THR A 483 11.56 -15.57 -17.59
N SER A 484 10.31 -15.98 -17.32
CA SER A 484 9.68 -15.93 -15.99
C SER A 484 10.57 -16.53 -14.90
N LEU A 485 10.86 -15.73 -13.87
CA LEU A 485 11.56 -16.13 -12.65
C LEU A 485 10.60 -16.72 -11.59
N ARG A 486 9.30 -16.45 -11.73
CA ARG A 486 8.22 -17.11 -10.97
C ARG A 486 7.60 -18.24 -11.78
N MET A 487 7.43 -19.40 -11.14
CA MET A 487 6.53 -20.46 -11.58
C MET A 487 5.11 -20.24 -11.05
N VAL A 488 4.99 -19.63 -9.86
CA VAL A 488 3.70 -19.36 -9.21
C VAL A 488 3.64 -17.97 -8.58
N ASN A 489 2.41 -17.49 -8.41
CA ASN A 489 2.11 -16.22 -7.74
C ASN A 489 0.97 -16.42 -6.74
N PHE A 490 1.05 -15.80 -5.57
CA PHE A 490 0.17 -16.03 -4.43
C PHE A 490 -0.29 -14.71 -3.81
N THR A 491 -1.51 -14.73 -3.27
CA THR A 491 -2.13 -13.61 -2.56
C THR A 491 -3.10 -14.12 -1.50
N ILE A 492 -3.25 -13.38 -0.41
CA ILE A 492 -4.16 -13.69 0.69
C ILE A 492 -4.57 -12.41 1.44
N GLY A 493 -5.82 -12.35 1.88
CA GLY A 493 -6.34 -11.38 2.83
C GLY A 493 -7.37 -12.00 3.79
N GLY A 494 -7.72 -11.27 4.84
CA GLY A 494 -8.61 -11.72 5.92
C GLY A 494 -8.38 -10.93 7.21
N SER A 495 -9.06 -11.29 8.30
CA SER A 495 -8.93 -10.59 9.59
C SER A 495 -7.49 -10.56 10.13
N ASN A 496 -7.07 -9.38 10.62
CA ASN A 496 -5.89 -9.22 11.46
C ASN A 496 -6.13 -9.81 12.86
N ILE A 497 -5.07 -9.92 13.66
CA ILE A 497 -5.13 -10.43 15.02
C ILE A 497 -5.64 -9.33 15.95
N GLN A 498 -6.81 -9.53 16.56
CA GLN A 498 -7.37 -8.67 17.61
C GLN A 498 -7.52 -9.45 18.93
N ALA A 499 -7.62 -8.74 20.06
CA ALA A 499 -7.76 -9.36 21.38
C ALA A 499 -8.97 -10.31 21.45
N HIS A 500 -8.80 -11.45 22.13
CA HIS A 500 -9.79 -12.52 22.28
C HIS A 500 -10.41 -13.03 20.97
N GLY A 501 -9.67 -12.94 19.84
CA GLY A 501 -10.17 -13.38 18.54
C GLY A 501 -11.27 -12.49 17.95
N ALA A 502 -11.38 -11.24 18.43
CA ALA A 502 -12.30 -10.24 17.89
C ALA A 502 -12.05 -9.96 16.40
N ARG A 503 -13.04 -9.30 15.77
CA ARG A 503 -12.98 -8.81 14.39
C ARG A 503 -13.65 -7.45 14.31
N ASN A 504 -13.31 -6.71 13.26
CA ASN A 504 -14.00 -5.47 12.90
C ASN A 504 -15.52 -5.69 12.77
N GLY A 505 -16.29 -4.65 13.10
CA GLY A 505 -17.74 -4.68 12.98
C GLY A 505 -18.23 -4.82 11.53
N PRO A 506 -19.44 -5.37 11.29
CA PRO A 506 -19.97 -5.55 9.94
C PRO A 506 -20.25 -4.21 9.24
N CYS A 507 -19.72 -4.06 8.03
CA CYS A 507 -19.96 -2.94 7.13
C CYS A 507 -20.76 -3.40 5.91
N VAL A 508 -21.90 -2.77 5.64
CA VAL A 508 -22.78 -3.12 4.51
C VAL A 508 -22.63 -2.10 3.39
N ILE A 509 -22.10 -2.52 2.25
CA ILE A 509 -21.89 -1.69 1.06
C ILE A 509 -22.74 -2.27 -0.08
N SER A 510 -23.74 -1.50 -0.53
CA SER A 510 -24.74 -1.98 -1.49
C SER A 510 -25.42 -3.28 -1.02
N THR A 511 -25.37 -4.36 -1.80
CA THR A 511 -25.92 -5.68 -1.46
C THR A 511 -24.91 -6.64 -0.79
N SER A 512 -23.72 -6.16 -0.43
CA SER A 512 -22.68 -6.97 0.21
C SER A 512 -22.35 -6.51 1.64
N CYS A 513 -21.91 -7.45 2.48
CA CYS A 513 -21.42 -7.20 3.83
C CYS A 513 -19.94 -7.62 3.91
N THR A 514 -19.11 -6.79 4.54
CA THR A 514 -17.67 -7.04 4.76
C THR A 514 -17.27 -6.72 6.20
N GLN A 515 -16.15 -7.28 6.63
CA GLN A 515 -15.46 -6.96 7.89
C GLN A 515 -14.04 -6.42 7.64
N SER A 516 -13.67 -6.10 6.39
CA SER A 516 -12.40 -5.43 6.08
C SER A 516 -12.32 -3.97 6.54
N ALA A 517 -13.45 -3.30 6.82
CA ALA A 517 -13.46 -1.91 7.25
C ALA A 517 -12.99 -1.77 8.71
N PRO A 518 -11.81 -1.16 9.01
CA PRO A 518 -11.24 -1.11 10.35
C PRO A 518 -11.97 -0.19 11.34
N SER A 519 -12.95 0.60 10.87
CA SER A 519 -13.79 1.43 11.73
C SER A 519 -15.13 1.77 11.08
N LYS A 520 -16.06 2.27 11.90
CA LYS A 520 -17.31 2.88 11.46
C LYS A 520 -17.11 3.99 10.43
N SER A 521 -16.20 4.92 10.69
CA SER A 521 -15.99 6.08 9.81
C SER A 521 -15.51 5.64 8.42
N VAL A 522 -14.61 4.66 8.37
CA VAL A 522 -14.09 4.10 7.10
C VAL A 522 -15.17 3.34 6.35
N CYS A 523 -16.08 2.66 7.05
CA CYS A 523 -17.27 2.09 6.42
C CYS A 523 -18.14 3.18 5.77
N GLU A 524 -18.41 4.27 6.49
CA GLU A 524 -19.27 5.38 6.03
C GLU A 524 -18.61 6.19 4.89
N ASP A 525 -17.29 6.45 4.97
CA ASP A 525 -16.47 7.09 3.91
C ASP A 525 -16.34 6.20 2.66
N ASN A 526 -16.53 4.88 2.77
CA ASN A 526 -16.67 3.94 1.65
C ASN A 526 -18.11 3.83 1.10
N HIS A 527 -19.00 4.76 1.48
CA HIS A 527 -20.45 4.75 1.19
C HIS A 527 -21.21 3.52 1.74
N GLY A 528 -20.68 2.90 2.79
CA GLY A 528 -21.31 1.81 3.53
C GLY A 528 -22.19 2.26 4.69
N THR A 529 -22.94 1.31 5.25
CA THR A 529 -23.67 1.46 6.52
C THR A 529 -23.02 0.55 7.57
N TRP A 530 -22.68 1.10 8.73
CA TRP A 530 -22.07 0.34 9.82
C TRP A 530 -23.09 -0.36 10.72
N TRP A 531 -22.99 -1.68 10.85
CA TRP A 531 -23.85 -2.51 11.70
C TRP A 531 -23.15 -2.98 12.99
N GLY A 532 -21.85 -2.70 13.14
CA GLY A 532 -21.06 -2.99 14.34
C GLY A 532 -21.40 -2.12 15.56
N ASP A 533 -20.51 -2.10 16.55
CA ASP A 533 -20.63 -1.25 17.75
C ASP A 533 -20.68 0.24 17.36
N GLY A 534 -21.57 1.01 17.98
CA GLY A 534 -21.89 2.38 17.52
C GLY A 534 -22.77 2.44 16.26
N GLY A 535 -23.20 1.28 15.75
CA GLY A 535 -24.29 1.07 14.79
C GLY A 535 -25.37 0.20 15.44
N ALA A 536 -25.57 -1.02 14.94
CA ALA A 536 -26.55 -1.97 15.46
C ALA A 536 -25.99 -2.99 16.48
N GLY A 537 -24.67 -3.03 16.69
CA GLY A 537 -24.00 -3.86 17.71
C GLY A 537 -23.68 -5.30 17.32
N TYR A 538 -23.79 -5.66 16.04
CA TYR A 538 -23.43 -6.99 15.55
C TYR A 538 -21.90 -7.18 15.48
N LYS A 539 -21.44 -8.42 15.64
CA LYS A 539 -20.02 -8.81 15.56
C LYS A 539 -19.68 -9.47 14.23
N MET A 540 -20.65 -10.06 13.53
CA MET A 540 -20.40 -10.74 12.25
C MET A 540 -21.46 -10.45 11.18
N CYS A 541 -21.04 -10.43 9.91
CA CYS A 541 -21.96 -10.29 8.77
C CYS A 541 -23.05 -11.39 8.72
N ALA A 542 -22.77 -12.59 9.25
CA ALA A 542 -23.76 -13.65 9.39
C ALA A 542 -24.93 -13.26 10.30
N GLU A 543 -24.67 -12.51 11.38
CA GLU A 543 -25.70 -12.07 12.33
C GLU A 543 -26.58 -10.98 11.72
N VAL A 544 -26.00 -10.11 10.88
CA VAL A 544 -26.75 -9.16 10.05
C VAL A 544 -27.71 -9.91 9.11
N ASN A 545 -27.24 -10.99 8.46
CA ASN A 545 -28.10 -11.84 7.63
C ASN A 545 -29.18 -12.60 8.43
N GLN A 546 -28.89 -13.03 9.66
CA GLN A 546 -29.89 -13.61 10.56
C GLN A 546 -30.99 -12.58 10.92
N GLU A 547 -30.60 -11.33 11.21
CA GLU A 547 -31.55 -10.24 11.48
C GLU A 547 -32.37 -9.86 10.24
N LEU A 548 -31.75 -9.76 9.06
CA LEU A 548 -32.46 -9.49 7.81
C LEU A 548 -33.48 -10.60 7.51
N HIS A 549 -33.11 -11.87 7.70
CA HIS A 549 -34.04 -12.99 7.60
C HIS A 549 -35.21 -12.87 8.59
N ARG A 550 -34.93 -12.52 9.86
CA ARG A 550 -35.94 -12.28 10.90
C ARG A 550 -36.88 -11.11 10.57
N GLN A 551 -36.40 -10.12 9.81
CA GLN A 551 -37.20 -9.01 9.28
C GLN A 551 -37.94 -9.34 7.97
N GLY A 552 -37.76 -10.53 7.40
CA GLY A 552 -38.35 -10.91 6.11
C GLY A 552 -37.74 -10.20 4.90
N LYS A 553 -36.47 -9.81 5.00
CA LYS A 553 -35.69 -9.16 3.94
C LYS A 553 -34.76 -10.14 3.24
N ASP A 554 -34.32 -9.75 2.04
CA ASP A 554 -33.25 -10.45 1.31
C ASP A 554 -31.93 -10.44 2.10
N LEU A 555 -31.13 -11.48 1.87
CA LEU A 555 -29.80 -11.62 2.49
C LEU A 555 -28.74 -10.85 1.69
N LEU A 556 -27.73 -10.36 2.39
CA LEU A 556 -26.53 -9.76 1.81
C LEU A 556 -25.55 -10.85 1.37
N ASN A 557 -24.82 -10.58 0.30
CA ASN A 557 -23.62 -11.34 -0.06
C ASN A 557 -22.51 -11.06 0.97
N ILE A 558 -21.98 -12.08 1.63
CA ILE A 558 -20.89 -11.91 2.60
C ILE A 558 -19.55 -12.01 1.85
N LEU A 559 -18.71 -10.98 1.97
CA LEU A 559 -17.36 -11.03 1.40
C LEU A 559 -16.48 -12.02 2.19
N PRO A 560 -15.59 -12.77 1.50
CA PRO A 560 -14.79 -13.83 2.11
C PRO A 560 -13.71 -13.34 3.07
N ASP A 561 -13.60 -14.01 4.22
CA ASP A 561 -12.58 -13.82 5.25
C ASP A 561 -12.22 -15.20 5.85
N PRO A 562 -11.05 -15.78 5.50
CA PRO A 562 -10.07 -15.29 4.53
C PRO A 562 -10.46 -15.50 3.05
N THR A 563 -9.80 -14.72 2.20
CA THR A 563 -9.80 -14.83 0.73
C THR A 563 -8.37 -15.04 0.26
N MET A 564 -8.13 -16.00 -0.65
CA MET A 564 -6.78 -16.31 -1.11
C MET A 564 -6.79 -16.84 -2.54
N ALA A 565 -5.67 -16.67 -3.25
CA ALA A 565 -5.50 -17.25 -4.57
C ALA A 565 -4.04 -17.65 -4.84
N VAL A 566 -3.89 -18.67 -5.68
CA VAL A 566 -2.61 -19.03 -6.30
C VAL A 566 -2.80 -19.20 -7.80
N ARG A 567 -1.82 -18.78 -8.59
CA ARG A 567 -1.81 -19.00 -10.05
C ARG A 567 -0.48 -19.55 -10.54
N ASN A 568 -0.52 -20.18 -11.70
CA ASN A 568 0.64 -20.33 -12.58
C ASN A 568 0.52 -19.32 -13.75
N ASP A 569 1.25 -19.56 -14.83
CA ASP A 569 1.22 -18.75 -16.05
C ASP A 569 -0.19 -18.55 -16.62
N ARG A 570 -1.02 -19.61 -16.66
CA ARG A 570 -2.30 -19.65 -17.39
C ARG A 570 -3.56 -19.75 -16.51
N TYR A 571 -3.46 -20.39 -15.35
CA TYR A 571 -4.60 -20.75 -14.51
C TYR A 571 -4.47 -20.20 -13.09
N LYS A 572 -5.59 -19.76 -12.53
CA LYS A 572 -5.73 -19.25 -11.17
C LYS A 572 -6.76 -20.06 -10.40
N LEU A 573 -6.40 -20.52 -9.21
CA LEU A 573 -7.30 -21.06 -8.21
C LEU A 573 -7.56 -19.99 -7.16
N VAL A 574 -8.81 -19.59 -6.98
CA VAL A 574 -9.28 -18.80 -5.84
C VAL A 574 -9.86 -19.75 -4.80
N ARG A 575 -9.56 -19.54 -3.53
CA ARG A 575 -10.23 -20.17 -2.38
C ARG A 575 -10.79 -19.08 -1.48
N ASN A 576 -12.08 -19.16 -1.21
CA ASN A 576 -12.83 -18.21 -0.41
C ASN A 576 -13.51 -18.94 0.75
N ILE A 577 -13.36 -18.39 1.97
CA ILE A 577 -14.02 -18.89 3.17
C ILE A 577 -15.00 -17.82 3.64
N THR A 578 -16.24 -18.22 3.92
CA THR A 578 -17.30 -17.31 4.40
C THR A 578 -18.00 -17.91 5.62
N TYR A 579 -18.21 -17.10 6.65
CA TYR A 579 -19.07 -17.45 7.78
C TYR A 579 -20.47 -16.91 7.49
N ASN A 580 -21.42 -17.81 7.26
CA ASN A 580 -22.75 -17.51 6.72
C ASN A 580 -23.86 -17.90 7.70
N PHE A 581 -25.00 -17.21 7.58
CA PHE A 581 -26.27 -17.66 8.17
C PHE A 581 -27.06 -18.48 7.14
N ASN A 582 -27.58 -19.64 7.56
CA ASN A 582 -28.38 -20.53 6.74
C ASN A 582 -29.86 -20.51 7.18
N PRO A 583 -30.77 -19.92 6.39
CA PRO A 583 -32.21 -19.87 6.71
C PRO A 583 -32.88 -21.23 6.85
N ALA A 584 -32.39 -22.28 6.17
CA ALA A 584 -33.02 -23.60 6.19
C ALA A 584 -32.77 -24.37 7.49
N THR A 585 -31.68 -24.05 8.20
CA THR A 585 -31.34 -24.60 9.52
C THR A 585 -31.56 -23.59 10.66
N ASN A 586 -31.74 -22.31 10.34
CA ASN A 586 -31.71 -21.18 11.27
C ASN A 586 -30.43 -21.17 12.14
N GLY A 587 -29.29 -21.50 11.53
CA GLY A 587 -27.99 -21.58 12.20
C GLY A 587 -26.86 -21.02 11.34
N PHE A 588 -25.68 -20.90 11.93
CA PHE A 588 -24.47 -20.45 11.24
C PHE A 588 -23.67 -21.62 10.68
N GLN A 589 -22.95 -21.40 9.58
CA GLN A 589 -22.08 -22.37 8.93
C GLN A 589 -20.85 -21.68 8.33
N THR A 590 -19.76 -22.43 8.16
CA THR A 590 -18.58 -21.97 7.42
C THR A 590 -18.57 -22.64 6.06
N ASP A 591 -18.74 -21.86 5.00
CA ASP A 591 -18.67 -22.33 3.62
C ASP A 591 -17.27 -22.08 3.05
N THR A 592 -16.67 -23.09 2.41
CA THR A 592 -15.41 -22.97 1.68
C THR A 592 -15.66 -23.26 0.21
N VAL A 593 -15.42 -22.26 -0.63
CA VAL A 593 -15.59 -22.32 -2.09
C VAL A 593 -14.21 -22.27 -2.74
N GLU A 594 -13.99 -23.13 -3.73
CA GLU A 594 -12.86 -23.03 -4.66
C GLU A 594 -13.36 -22.78 -6.08
N GLU A 595 -12.68 -21.89 -6.79
CA GLU A 595 -13.01 -21.48 -8.16
C GLU A 595 -11.74 -21.50 -9.02
N LEU A 596 -11.82 -22.09 -10.22
CA LEU A 596 -10.68 -22.17 -11.14
C LEU A 596 -10.96 -21.35 -12.39
N TYR A 597 -10.01 -20.53 -12.80
CA TYR A 597 -10.11 -19.66 -13.97
C TYR A 597 -8.93 -19.83 -14.91
N GLU A 598 -9.18 -19.76 -16.22
CA GLU A 598 -8.17 -19.44 -17.21
C GLU A 598 -8.09 -17.92 -17.34
N ILE A 599 -6.90 -17.36 -17.12
CA ILE A 599 -6.69 -15.91 -16.99
C ILE A 599 -5.56 -15.42 -17.88
N ASN A 600 -5.63 -14.16 -18.30
CA ASN A 600 -4.56 -13.53 -19.08
C ASN A 600 -4.56 -12.02 -18.88
N GLN A 601 -3.52 -11.39 -19.43
CA GLN A 601 -3.27 -9.96 -19.35
C GLN A 601 -3.70 -9.25 -20.66
N ALA A 602 -4.65 -9.79 -21.45
CA ALA A 602 -5.00 -9.18 -22.74
C ALA A 602 -5.59 -7.75 -22.57
N ALA A 603 -5.44 -6.90 -23.59
CA ALA A 603 -5.92 -5.52 -23.59
C ALA A 603 -6.63 -5.18 -24.92
N PRO A 604 -7.70 -4.37 -24.90
CA PRO A 604 -8.33 -3.76 -23.72
C PRO A 604 -9.18 -4.72 -22.88
N GLU A 605 -9.43 -5.95 -23.37
CA GLU A 605 -10.29 -6.95 -22.71
C GLU A 605 -9.47 -8.16 -22.21
N PRO A 606 -9.19 -8.26 -20.89
CA PRO A 606 -8.51 -9.41 -20.29
C PRO A 606 -9.48 -10.56 -19.96
N LEU A 607 -8.93 -11.77 -19.80
CA LEU A 607 -9.64 -12.89 -19.19
C LEU A 607 -9.65 -12.70 -17.66
N LEU A 608 -10.79 -12.25 -17.14
CA LEU A 608 -11.07 -12.04 -15.72
C LEU A 608 -11.76 -13.24 -15.07
N ASP A 609 -11.71 -13.30 -13.75
CA ASP A 609 -12.25 -14.35 -12.89
C ASP A 609 -13.77 -14.20 -12.60
N THR A 610 -14.55 -13.96 -13.66
CA THR A 610 -16.02 -13.82 -13.56
C THR A 610 -16.71 -15.18 -13.34
N SER A 611 -17.90 -15.19 -12.74
CA SER A 611 -18.64 -16.44 -12.46
C SER A 611 -18.97 -17.24 -13.72
N GLU A 612 -19.22 -16.57 -14.85
CA GLU A 612 -19.42 -17.19 -16.17
C GLU A 612 -18.13 -17.76 -16.76
N ARG A 613 -16.97 -17.56 -16.11
CA ARG A 613 -15.65 -18.09 -16.50
C ARG A 613 -15.09 -19.12 -15.52
N ASN A 614 -15.71 -19.32 -14.35
CA ASN A 614 -15.32 -20.39 -13.42
C ASN A 614 -15.46 -21.77 -14.11
N LEU A 615 -14.34 -22.48 -14.22
CA LEU A 615 -14.22 -23.77 -14.92
C LEU A 615 -14.80 -24.93 -14.09
N LEU A 616 -14.83 -24.81 -12.76
CA LEU A 616 -15.37 -25.84 -11.87
C LEU A 616 -16.91 -25.86 -11.87
N ALA A 617 -17.54 -24.73 -12.20
CA ALA A 617 -18.99 -24.62 -12.36
C ALA A 617 -19.53 -25.26 -13.66
N LYS A 618 -18.67 -25.77 -14.56
CA LYS A 618 -19.02 -26.13 -15.95
C LYS A 618 -18.81 -27.60 -16.32
N ASN A 619 -19.08 -28.53 -15.40
CA ASN A 619 -18.78 -29.96 -15.57
C ASN A 619 -17.29 -30.18 -15.94
N PRO A 620 -16.35 -29.87 -15.03
CA PRO A 620 -14.91 -29.77 -15.33
C PRO A 620 -14.32 -31.06 -15.92
N THR A 621 -13.42 -30.91 -16.88
CA THR A 621 -12.71 -32.04 -17.49
C THR A 621 -11.69 -32.66 -16.53
N ALA A 622 -11.19 -33.85 -16.85
CA ALA A 622 -10.09 -34.46 -16.10
C ALA A 622 -8.83 -33.58 -16.10
N GLU A 623 -8.51 -32.86 -17.18
CA GLU A 623 -7.40 -31.89 -17.19
C GLU A 623 -7.71 -30.69 -16.29
N THR A 624 -8.94 -30.19 -16.31
CA THR A 624 -9.40 -29.08 -15.46
C THR A 624 -9.24 -29.43 -13.97
N LEU A 625 -9.62 -30.66 -13.59
CA LEU A 625 -9.46 -31.16 -12.23
C LEU A 625 -7.99 -31.37 -11.85
N ALA A 626 -7.15 -31.89 -12.75
CA ALA A 626 -5.72 -32.04 -12.50
C ALA A 626 -5.01 -30.68 -12.29
N VAL A 627 -5.39 -29.64 -13.05
CA VAL A 627 -4.91 -28.27 -12.83
C VAL A 627 -5.38 -27.73 -11.48
N ARG A 628 -6.65 -27.94 -11.12
CA ARG A 628 -7.20 -27.58 -9.78
C ARG A 628 -6.40 -28.25 -8.66
N ASP A 629 -6.19 -29.57 -8.74
CA ASP A 629 -5.49 -30.34 -7.69
C ASP A 629 -4.01 -29.95 -7.54
N SER A 630 -3.36 -29.62 -8.66
CA SER A 630 -1.98 -29.10 -8.67
C SER A 630 -1.89 -27.74 -7.97
N LEU A 631 -2.72 -26.76 -8.39
CA LEU A 631 -2.75 -25.44 -7.76
C LEU A 631 -3.20 -25.50 -6.29
N ARG A 632 -4.16 -26.37 -5.96
CA ARG A 632 -4.59 -26.62 -4.57
C ARG A 632 -3.42 -27.09 -3.71
N THR A 633 -2.65 -28.07 -4.20
CA THR A 633 -1.48 -28.60 -3.49
C THR A 633 -0.39 -27.54 -3.31
N THR A 634 -0.21 -26.64 -4.29
CA THR A 634 0.68 -25.47 -4.15
C THR A 634 0.18 -24.50 -3.09
N LEU A 635 -1.11 -24.16 -3.09
CA LEU A 635 -1.74 -23.27 -2.10
C LEU A 635 -1.59 -23.84 -0.69
N ASP A 636 -1.95 -25.12 -0.49
CA ASP A 636 -1.87 -25.79 0.80
C ASP A 636 -0.41 -25.86 1.31
N LYS A 637 0.55 -26.07 0.40
CA LYS A 637 2.00 -26.01 0.73
C LYS A 637 2.45 -24.60 1.12
N ILE A 638 1.96 -23.54 0.47
CA ILE A 638 2.28 -22.15 0.83
C ILE A 638 1.72 -21.82 2.22
N LEU A 639 0.46 -22.16 2.48
CA LEU A 639 -0.18 -21.93 3.78
C LEU A 639 0.54 -22.69 4.93
N ALA A 640 1.06 -23.88 4.65
CA ALA A 640 1.86 -24.67 5.58
C ALA A 640 3.38 -24.32 5.57
N SER A 641 3.76 -23.12 5.12
CA SER A 641 5.18 -22.75 4.92
C SER A 641 5.79 -21.81 5.96
N GLU A 642 5.01 -21.31 6.93
CA GLU A 642 5.52 -20.65 8.15
C GLU A 642 5.01 -21.43 9.37
N PRO A 643 5.81 -22.36 9.95
CA PRO A 643 5.44 -23.10 11.15
C PRO A 643 5.31 -22.20 12.39
N ASP A 644 4.45 -22.57 13.33
CA ASP A 644 4.33 -21.87 14.61
C ASP A 644 5.57 -22.08 15.50
N CYS A 645 5.91 -21.05 16.27
CA CYS A 645 7.12 -20.99 17.09
C CYS A 645 6.83 -20.37 18.48
N PRO A 646 6.09 -21.05 19.38
CA PRO A 646 5.64 -20.48 20.64
C PRO A 646 6.80 -20.09 21.56
N GLY A 647 6.82 -18.83 22.01
CA GLY A 647 7.87 -18.28 22.88
C GLY A 647 8.96 -17.49 22.15
N ASP A 648 9.03 -17.55 20.82
CA ASP A 648 9.94 -16.72 20.02
C ASP A 648 9.24 -15.43 19.59
N GLY A 649 9.36 -14.39 20.41
CA GLY A 649 8.81 -13.07 20.08
C GLY A 649 9.77 -12.22 19.24
N ASN A 650 11.06 -12.57 19.19
CA ASN A 650 12.02 -11.85 18.35
C ASN A 650 12.01 -12.36 16.88
N LYS A 651 11.49 -13.57 16.66
CA LYS A 651 11.45 -14.33 15.40
C LYS A 651 12.85 -14.71 14.87
N ASP A 652 13.80 -15.14 15.71
CA ASP A 652 15.11 -15.67 15.28
C ASP A 652 15.12 -17.19 15.04
N GLY A 653 14.04 -17.88 15.43
CA GLY A 653 13.85 -19.32 15.29
C GLY A 653 14.35 -20.16 16.47
N VAL A 654 14.83 -19.55 17.57
CA VAL A 654 15.34 -20.26 18.75
C VAL A 654 14.89 -19.58 20.05
N VAL A 655 13.91 -20.17 20.75
CA VAL A 655 13.43 -19.64 22.04
C VAL A 655 14.53 -19.70 23.09
N ASN A 656 15.07 -18.55 23.50
CA ASN A 656 16.31 -18.49 24.27
C ASN A 656 16.30 -17.42 25.39
N ALA A 657 17.46 -17.20 26.03
CA ALA A 657 17.58 -16.23 27.11
C ALA A 657 17.34 -14.77 26.65
N GLN A 658 17.54 -14.47 25.37
CA GLN A 658 17.20 -13.18 24.78
C GLN A 658 15.69 -12.92 24.81
N ASP A 659 14.85 -13.93 24.59
CA ASP A 659 13.38 -13.81 24.67
C ASP A 659 12.92 -13.45 26.07
N LEU A 660 13.41 -14.16 27.08
CA LEU A 660 13.14 -13.82 28.49
C LEU A 660 13.64 -12.43 28.89
N ASN A 661 14.62 -11.86 28.18
CA ASN A 661 15.11 -10.50 28.43
C ASN A 661 14.31 -9.44 27.67
N ASN A 662 13.95 -9.69 26.41
CA ASN A 662 13.08 -8.85 25.59
C ASN A 662 11.69 -8.75 26.23
N TRP A 663 11.05 -9.89 26.51
CA TRP A 663 9.78 -9.97 27.23
C TRP A 663 9.83 -9.21 28.55
N ARG A 664 10.88 -9.40 29.38
CA ARG A 664 10.96 -8.74 30.69
C ARG A 664 11.09 -7.23 30.58
N LYS A 665 11.77 -6.71 29.55
CA LYS A 665 11.77 -5.28 29.24
C LYS A 665 10.36 -4.82 28.87
N ILE A 666 9.73 -5.46 27.89
CA ILE A 666 8.45 -5.04 27.33
C ILE A 666 7.33 -5.13 28.38
N ALA A 667 7.27 -6.20 29.17
CA ALA A 667 6.32 -6.38 30.26
C ALA A 667 6.48 -5.35 31.40
N HIS A 668 7.66 -4.74 31.55
CA HIS A 668 7.94 -3.69 32.52
C HIS A 668 7.69 -2.28 31.97
N ASP A 669 8.16 -2.01 30.74
CA ASP A 669 8.14 -0.68 30.13
C ASP A 669 6.82 -0.36 29.42
N TRP A 670 6.07 -1.38 28.98
CA TRP A 670 4.87 -1.26 28.13
C TRP A 670 3.68 -2.07 28.65
N GLY A 671 3.85 -3.38 28.90
CA GLY A 671 2.84 -4.28 29.51
C GLY A 671 1.60 -4.60 28.66
N LEU A 672 1.25 -3.78 27.68
CA LEU A 672 0.21 -4.05 26.68
C LEU A 672 0.74 -4.99 25.58
N SER A 673 -0.10 -5.26 24.57
CA SER A 673 0.23 -6.15 23.45
C SER A 673 1.56 -5.79 22.77
N SER A 674 2.33 -6.81 22.41
CA SER A 674 3.62 -6.71 21.74
C SER A 674 3.86 -7.95 20.86
N VAL A 675 5.03 -8.06 20.23
CA VAL A 675 5.42 -9.29 19.54
C VAL A 675 5.64 -10.49 20.49
N TYR A 676 5.64 -10.25 21.82
CA TYR A 676 5.65 -11.25 22.88
C TYR A 676 4.26 -11.51 23.52
N ASP A 677 3.19 -10.95 22.96
CA ASP A 677 1.80 -11.36 23.23
C ASP A 677 1.55 -12.68 22.48
N PHE A 678 1.43 -13.79 23.21
CA PHE A 678 1.27 -15.14 22.64
C PHE A 678 -0.15 -15.69 22.79
N VAL A 679 -0.45 -16.82 22.12
CA VAL A 679 -1.79 -17.41 22.17
C VAL A 679 -2.05 -18.04 23.54
N VAL A 680 -3.09 -17.54 24.22
CA VAL A 680 -3.56 -17.98 25.54
C VAL A 680 -5.01 -18.45 25.40
N GLY A 681 -5.22 -19.76 25.48
CA GLY A 681 -6.56 -20.35 25.36
C GLY A 681 -7.05 -20.38 23.90
N ASP A 682 -7.97 -19.49 23.55
CA ASP A 682 -8.62 -19.39 22.24
C ASP A 682 -8.16 -18.18 21.39
N GLY A 683 -7.34 -17.28 21.95
CA GLY A 683 -6.83 -16.10 21.25
C GLY A 683 -5.61 -15.48 21.92
N ARG A 684 -5.38 -14.19 21.68
CA ARG A 684 -4.43 -13.35 22.42
C ARG A 684 -5.17 -12.51 23.46
N ASP A 685 -4.56 -12.22 24.60
CA ASP A 685 -5.23 -11.43 25.66
C ASP A 685 -5.04 -9.91 25.50
N GLY A 686 -4.10 -9.47 24.65
CA GLY A 686 -3.82 -8.05 24.40
C GLY A 686 -2.77 -7.46 25.34
N PHE A 687 -2.03 -8.28 26.08
CA PHE A 687 -1.00 -7.87 27.04
C PHE A 687 0.32 -8.59 26.78
N THR A 688 1.40 -8.11 27.42
CA THR A 688 2.69 -8.81 27.49
C THR A 688 3.01 -9.02 28.95
N ASN A 689 2.71 -10.21 29.48
CA ASN A 689 2.60 -10.44 30.92
C ASN A 689 3.17 -11.80 31.37
N HIS A 690 2.98 -12.15 32.64
CA HIS A 690 3.51 -13.39 33.24
C HIS A 690 2.99 -14.70 32.59
N ILE A 691 1.89 -14.66 31.85
CA ILE A 691 1.38 -15.81 31.09
C ILE A 691 2.30 -16.08 29.89
N ASP A 692 2.75 -15.03 29.19
CA ASP A 692 3.72 -15.11 28.11
C ASP A 692 5.09 -15.59 28.61
N GLU A 693 5.51 -15.18 29.82
CA GLU A 693 6.73 -15.70 30.43
C GLU A 693 6.68 -17.23 30.56
N ALA A 694 5.54 -17.78 31.00
CA ALA A 694 5.35 -19.22 31.09
C ALA A 694 5.43 -19.89 29.70
N ILE A 695 4.94 -19.25 28.63
CA ILE A 695 5.06 -19.75 27.26
C ILE A 695 6.53 -19.78 26.81
N ILE A 696 7.31 -18.72 27.08
CA ILE A 696 8.75 -18.68 26.77
C ILE A 696 9.50 -19.74 27.59
N GLN A 697 9.27 -19.82 28.91
CA GLN A 697 9.92 -20.80 29.80
C GLN A 697 9.62 -22.25 29.40
N ASN A 698 8.38 -22.58 29.01
CA ASN A 698 7.98 -23.91 28.52
C ASN A 698 8.58 -24.27 27.15
N ASN A 699 9.18 -23.31 26.44
CA ASN A 699 9.82 -23.49 25.14
C ASN A 699 11.34 -23.23 25.14
N LEU A 700 11.92 -22.82 26.28
CA LEU A 700 13.33 -22.43 26.37
C LEU A 700 14.30 -23.51 25.90
N ASN A 701 15.25 -23.11 25.05
CA ASN A 701 16.22 -23.94 24.32
C ASN A 701 15.65 -24.80 23.18
N LYS A 702 14.40 -24.56 22.73
CA LYS A 702 13.89 -25.15 21.48
C LYS A 702 14.33 -24.31 20.29
N ALA A 703 14.86 -24.96 19.26
CA ALA A 703 14.88 -24.43 17.91
C ALA A 703 13.56 -24.81 17.21
N CYS A 704 12.95 -23.85 16.51
CA CYS A 704 11.69 -24.05 15.81
C CYS A 704 11.87 -24.73 14.44
N GLU A 705 10.77 -25.23 13.88
CA GLU A 705 10.77 -25.76 12.52
C GLU A 705 11.01 -24.61 11.52
N ARG A 706 11.86 -24.84 10.52
CA ARG A 706 12.22 -23.81 9.55
C ARG A 706 11.10 -23.58 8.56
N SER A 707 10.68 -22.32 8.43
CA SER A 707 9.87 -21.90 7.30
C SER A 707 10.63 -22.01 5.97
N TYR A 708 9.89 -22.00 4.87
CA TYR A 708 10.41 -22.13 3.51
C TYR A 708 9.54 -21.38 2.50
N ALA A 709 10.12 -21.03 1.35
CA ALA A 709 9.42 -20.29 0.29
C ALA A 709 8.88 -21.22 -0.80
N VAL A 710 7.92 -20.72 -1.59
CA VAL A 710 7.44 -21.33 -2.84
C VAL A 710 7.17 -20.21 -3.83
N TYR A 711 7.83 -20.26 -5.00
CA TYR A 711 7.79 -19.26 -6.07
C TYR A 711 7.90 -19.92 -7.45
#